data_AF-A0A954NKN7-F1
#
_entry.id   AF-A0A954NKN7-F1
#
_cell.length_a   1.000
_cell.length_b   1.000
_cell.length_c   1.000
_cell.angle_alpha   90.00
_cell.angle_beta   90.00
_cell.angle_gamma   90.00
#
_symmetry.space_group_name_H-M   'P 1'
#
loop_
_entity.id
_entity.type
_entity.pdbx_description
1 polymer ?
#
loop_
_entity_poly.entity_id
_entity_poly.type
_entity_poly.pdbx_seq_one_letter_code
_entity_poly.pdbx_strand_id
1 'polypeptide(L)'
;MSRRTLVTAFVLWAVAHVAMAQDSAPVPSDGAETIPADFTSLWGDFDPRAEPLETEVLREWEEDGVTLRVVRFRIGAFKGTVARLAGIYGFPKDRPNGARLPGLLQIHGGGQYADYRACLTNARRGYATLSIAWAGRINAPDYTVDPQGVQRFWDQATDDPNYRLTTDWGAVDGYHAPSRAPNSAFPVIRPSEWTIDPEDSPRNSGWYLAAYAARRGLTFLEQQGEVDPDRLGVYGHSMGGKLTVMTAVDPRVKAAAPSCGGISDRDNSHPLFRATLGDDVYLPRINIPIFFLSPANDFHGRIGDLPAAIREIDTEEWRVTCSPYHNHQDTPSHEVATQLWFDQHLLGTFQTPPTPTVGLDLDNENGEPRLSVVADRRLPIRSVTVYYTQHGLAYESPADREVTMNRYWHFASPRDVGDRWVTTLPVNRIDRPLWVYANVEYELPEPIRGAGYYYGDYEADSFTLSSLLIRVTPETLQANHVVPTLEPTPIIEDFQPGWERTWFSYSPQDWPRSTLKLADERWAAPAGSSLELQVRTETPNRLVVALDEYATEVALPGGDEWQTIRLNPGDFRNWSDEPLQHWQGRRLLKLTAAERLRPPARTAGEDKIIGGRWEGAAPTFRLLRWSADDESVPVLDGQSLLDLFPESSFRVAEERAGQTSVSDRFVPSGSLWADGLDEQLVFHRELRHDQSEENSYRLRMGRGGQLYSLRGAFGESVPPSFREPNQDASPWNDEVWQFVAVCTRYNGVAALQRTGSVPDETVQALNDCGYEFSYFVHNSGAYIPRESDRSTLYCPLLASTADAETRTLRMCNWGLVPQVRTIHRSPLLYYTQARDLGDGVIELTWVVHNFDSENGVVFEHLNAPWGGTRVTSLPVHRIASSSNQLSDREVYLLSENRGAVNVRQTGGWMISSVNETEESPSLAFVFGRDRHLESELARMSLQKPATQYASSLLRDWRASAPLYHPPDGRWSDWRTRPENSFRNYDVAVVIPKFRLRPTDTIWYRSYLVVNARESAIALAEELVDHVDYGLLDFPAADERPYEVEIPRSFLREGVGGGSPVRIELFTRPVSQCRPLFLLRDSETGKPALSCDPYLFVPQEPLDLPVPGNHPDHDYYSQAIGYRMDEHHSEWLGIVGFARATPPNEQGYVRLSTLLKPEVFPLEGRYQQDLWVRVADEP
;
A
#
# COMPACT_ATOMS: atom_id res chain seq x y z
N MET A 1 -38.42 -100.92 1.86
CA MET A 1 -38.90 -101.01 0.47
C MET A 1 -39.08 -99.59 -0.07
N SER A 2 -38.36 -99.29 -1.14
CA SER A 2 -38.17 -97.96 -1.74
C SER A 2 -39.20 -97.71 -2.85
N ARG A 3 -39.65 -96.45 -3.03
CA ARG A 3 -40.07 -95.93 -4.33
C ARG A 3 -39.75 -94.44 -4.44
N ARG A 4 -39.25 -94.11 -5.64
CA ARG A 4 -38.47 -92.93 -6.03
C ARG A 4 -39.33 -91.76 -6.52
N THR A 5 -38.78 -90.58 -6.31
CA THR A 5 -39.10 -89.25 -6.87
C THR A 5 -38.84 -89.17 -8.38
N LEU A 6 -39.66 -88.43 -9.14
CA LEU A 6 -39.25 -87.43 -10.15
C LEU A 6 -40.45 -86.66 -10.78
N VAL A 7 -40.45 -85.33 -10.58
CA VAL A 7 -40.67 -84.19 -11.51
C VAL A 7 -41.83 -84.17 -12.51
N THR A 8 -42.65 -83.10 -12.49
CA THR A 8 -42.95 -82.26 -13.69
C THR A 8 -43.34 -80.82 -13.28
N ALA A 9 -42.80 -79.84 -14.00
CA ALA A 9 -42.96 -78.39 -13.82
C ALA A 9 -44.18 -77.81 -14.57
N PHE A 10 -44.71 -76.68 -14.10
CA PHE A 10 -45.65 -75.83 -14.83
C PHE A 10 -45.07 -74.41 -14.95
N VAL A 11 -44.99 -73.92 -16.18
CA VAL A 11 -44.57 -72.56 -16.56
C VAL A 11 -45.82 -71.67 -16.62
N LEU A 12 -45.80 -70.51 -15.97
CA LEU A 12 -46.80 -69.44 -16.12
C LEU A 12 -46.13 -68.22 -16.73
N TRP A 13 -46.64 -67.82 -17.89
CA TRP A 13 -46.26 -66.64 -18.66
C TRP A 13 -46.97 -65.42 -18.03
N ALA A 14 -46.21 -64.44 -17.53
CA ALA A 14 -46.71 -63.12 -17.16
C ALA A 14 -46.11 -62.09 -18.12
N VAL A 15 -46.95 -61.52 -18.97
CA VAL A 15 -46.60 -60.40 -19.86
C VAL A 15 -46.53 -59.15 -19.00
N ALA A 16 -45.32 -58.64 -18.75
CA ALA A 16 -45.11 -57.35 -18.11
C ALA A 16 -45.53 -56.23 -19.07
N HIS A 17 -46.67 -55.59 -18.81
CA HIS A 17 -46.95 -54.27 -19.36
C HIS A 17 -46.06 -53.27 -18.61
N VAL A 18 -45.07 -52.70 -19.29
CA VAL A 18 -44.34 -51.54 -18.79
C VAL A 18 -45.32 -50.36 -18.86
N ALA A 19 -45.91 -49.98 -17.72
CA ALA A 19 -46.68 -48.75 -17.62
C ALA A 19 -45.70 -47.57 -17.80
N MET A 20 -45.88 -46.76 -18.84
CA MET A 20 -45.12 -45.51 -18.98
C MET A 20 -45.54 -44.54 -17.87
N ALA A 21 -44.57 -43.90 -17.21
CA ALA A 21 -44.86 -42.86 -16.23
C ALA A 21 -45.49 -41.64 -16.95
N GLN A 22 -46.45 -40.97 -16.31
CA GLN A 22 -47.01 -39.72 -16.84
C GLN A 22 -45.93 -38.62 -16.79
N ASP A 23 -45.85 -37.80 -17.83
CA ASP A 23 -44.82 -36.75 -17.96
C ASP A 23 -45.05 -35.61 -16.95
N SER A 24 -43.96 -35.11 -16.37
CA SER A 24 -43.94 -34.16 -15.25
C SER A 24 -43.76 -32.71 -15.68
N ALA A 25 -43.45 -32.45 -16.96
CA ALA A 25 -43.40 -31.08 -17.45
C ALA A 25 -44.79 -30.43 -17.28
N PRO A 26 -44.87 -29.18 -16.77
CA PRO A 26 -46.15 -28.52 -16.58
C PRO A 26 -46.89 -28.43 -17.91
N VAL A 27 -48.06 -29.06 -17.97
CA VAL A 27 -49.04 -28.92 -19.05
C VAL A 27 -49.99 -27.79 -18.62
N PRO A 28 -50.20 -26.74 -19.43
CA PRO A 28 -51.14 -25.67 -19.10
C PRO A 28 -52.53 -26.22 -18.76
N SER A 29 -53.23 -25.52 -17.86
CA SER A 29 -54.54 -25.91 -17.31
C SER A 29 -55.67 -26.04 -18.36
N ASP A 30 -55.44 -25.65 -19.61
CA ASP A 30 -56.36 -25.82 -20.75
C ASP A 30 -56.18 -27.14 -21.52
N GLY A 31 -55.18 -27.95 -21.16
CA GLY A 31 -54.90 -29.24 -21.81
C GLY A 31 -54.35 -29.12 -23.23
N ALA A 32 -53.94 -27.93 -23.68
CA ALA A 32 -53.24 -27.74 -24.93
C ALA A 32 -51.72 -27.84 -24.71
N GLU A 33 -51.03 -28.65 -25.51
CA GLU A 33 -49.56 -28.68 -25.61
C GLU A 33 -49.03 -27.35 -26.19
N THR A 34 -49.13 -26.25 -25.44
CA THR A 34 -48.64 -24.95 -25.86
C THR A 34 -47.29 -24.66 -25.21
N ILE A 35 -46.34 -24.18 -26.03
CA ILE A 35 -45.01 -23.77 -25.58
C ILE A 35 -45.14 -22.51 -24.71
N PRO A 36 -44.55 -22.47 -23.49
CA PRO A 36 -44.61 -21.30 -22.63
C PRO A 36 -44.00 -20.06 -23.30
N ALA A 37 -44.77 -18.98 -23.38
CA ALA A 37 -44.38 -17.74 -24.05
C ALA A 37 -43.70 -16.72 -23.11
N ASP A 38 -43.87 -16.89 -21.80
CA ASP A 38 -43.39 -15.98 -20.76
C ASP A 38 -43.14 -16.72 -19.42
N PHE A 39 -42.65 -16.00 -18.41
CA PHE A 39 -42.44 -16.58 -17.08
C PHE A 39 -43.70 -17.20 -16.47
N THR A 40 -44.85 -16.53 -16.61
CA THR A 40 -46.08 -16.93 -15.92
C THR A 40 -46.61 -18.24 -16.49
N SER A 41 -46.64 -18.38 -17.81
CA SER A 41 -46.97 -19.63 -18.50
C SER A 41 -45.95 -20.75 -18.26
N LEU A 42 -44.69 -20.41 -17.95
CA LEU A 42 -43.65 -21.40 -17.65
C LEU A 42 -43.78 -21.99 -16.23
N TRP A 43 -44.17 -21.18 -15.23
CA TRP A 43 -44.12 -21.58 -13.82
C TRP A 43 -45.41 -21.45 -13.02
N GLY A 44 -46.41 -20.72 -13.50
CA GLY A 44 -47.59 -20.30 -12.72
C GLY A 44 -48.38 -21.45 -12.11
N ASP A 45 -48.53 -22.56 -12.84
CA ASP A 45 -49.27 -23.75 -12.41
C ASP A 45 -48.36 -24.87 -11.87
N PHE A 46 -47.04 -24.63 -11.77
CA PHE A 46 -46.09 -25.66 -11.36
C PHE A 46 -46.00 -25.79 -9.83
N ASP A 47 -46.52 -26.89 -9.29
CA ASP A 47 -46.29 -27.29 -7.89
C ASP A 47 -45.15 -28.32 -7.77
N PRO A 48 -43.97 -27.91 -7.27
CA PRO A 48 -42.84 -28.82 -7.06
C PRO A 48 -43.07 -29.84 -5.93
N ARG A 49 -44.24 -29.89 -5.29
CA ARG A 49 -44.59 -30.89 -4.26
C ARG A 49 -45.48 -32.02 -4.78
N ALA A 50 -46.10 -31.86 -5.95
CA ALA A 50 -47.13 -32.77 -6.44
C ALA A 50 -46.67 -34.22 -6.57
N GLU A 51 -45.41 -34.44 -6.94
CA GLU A 51 -44.83 -35.79 -7.09
C GLU A 51 -44.02 -36.25 -5.88
N PRO A 52 -44.08 -37.56 -5.52
CA PRO A 52 -43.29 -38.11 -4.43
C PRO A 52 -41.79 -38.01 -4.72
N LEU A 53 -40.97 -37.81 -3.68
CA LEU A 53 -39.52 -37.71 -3.82
C LEU A 53 -38.83 -39.07 -3.97
N GLU A 54 -39.39 -40.18 -3.50
CA GLU A 54 -38.76 -41.52 -3.59
C GLU A 54 -37.25 -41.50 -3.27
N THR A 55 -36.90 -40.98 -2.08
CA THR A 55 -35.52 -40.70 -1.70
C THR A 55 -34.74 -41.96 -1.34
N GLU A 56 -33.50 -42.06 -1.82
CA GLU A 56 -32.51 -43.06 -1.46
C GLU A 56 -31.28 -42.40 -0.81
N VAL A 57 -30.74 -43.02 0.25
CA VAL A 57 -29.46 -42.63 0.87
C VAL A 57 -28.38 -43.56 0.31
N LEU A 58 -27.45 -42.99 -0.45
CA LEU A 58 -26.38 -43.70 -1.15
C LEU A 58 -25.14 -43.89 -0.26
N ARG A 59 -24.91 -42.96 0.66
CA ARG A 59 -23.81 -42.97 1.65
C ARG A 59 -24.21 -42.10 2.84
N GLU A 60 -23.84 -42.49 4.06
CA GLU A 60 -24.03 -41.69 5.28
C GLU A 60 -22.78 -41.74 6.16
N TRP A 61 -22.25 -40.59 6.58
CA TRP A 61 -21.13 -40.50 7.51
C TRP A 61 -21.33 -39.38 8.53
N GLU A 62 -20.47 -39.38 9.54
CA GLU A 62 -20.42 -38.34 10.57
C GLU A 62 -19.05 -37.68 10.55
N GLU A 63 -19.04 -36.36 10.67
CA GLU A 63 -17.83 -35.55 10.71
C GLU A 63 -18.09 -34.33 11.60
N ASP A 64 -17.28 -34.16 12.64
CA ASP A 64 -17.34 -33.03 13.57
C ASP A 64 -18.75 -32.68 14.08
N GLY A 65 -19.50 -33.70 14.52
CA GLY A 65 -20.85 -33.54 15.05
C GLY A 65 -21.94 -33.29 14.00
N VAL A 66 -21.61 -33.42 12.71
CA VAL A 66 -22.54 -33.28 11.58
C VAL A 66 -22.82 -34.65 10.96
N THR A 67 -24.10 -34.94 10.72
CA THR A 67 -24.51 -36.08 9.87
C THR A 67 -24.54 -35.64 8.42
N LEU A 68 -23.80 -36.34 7.55
CA LEU A 68 -23.70 -36.07 6.12
C LEU A 68 -24.16 -37.28 5.32
N ARG A 69 -24.89 -37.03 4.23
CA ARG A 69 -25.46 -38.05 3.36
C ARG A 69 -25.26 -37.70 1.90
N VAL A 70 -24.83 -38.65 1.09
CA VAL A 70 -25.09 -38.60 -0.35
C VAL A 70 -26.50 -39.16 -0.55
N VAL A 71 -27.39 -38.34 -1.09
CA VAL A 71 -28.80 -38.68 -1.33
C VAL A 71 -29.10 -38.63 -2.82
N ARG A 72 -30.12 -39.37 -3.24
CA ARG A 72 -30.70 -39.27 -4.57
C ARG A 72 -32.22 -39.37 -4.48
N PHE A 73 -32.94 -38.56 -5.24
CA PHE A 73 -34.40 -38.48 -5.14
C PHE A 73 -35.03 -38.12 -6.48
N ARG A 74 -36.27 -38.58 -6.69
CA ARG A 74 -37.11 -38.27 -7.85
C ARG A 74 -37.37 -36.77 -7.97
N ILE A 75 -37.08 -36.24 -9.15
CA ILE A 75 -37.47 -34.87 -9.51
C ILE A 75 -38.72 -34.85 -10.41
N GLY A 76 -38.91 -35.87 -11.23
CA GLY A 76 -40.07 -36.01 -12.11
C GLY A 76 -39.90 -37.22 -13.03
N ALA A 77 -40.68 -37.30 -14.09
CA ALA A 77 -40.50 -38.15 -15.25
C ALA A 77 -40.55 -37.28 -16.50
N PHE A 78 -39.56 -37.40 -17.37
CA PHE A 78 -39.51 -36.68 -18.65
C PHE A 78 -39.61 -37.69 -19.79
N LYS A 79 -40.50 -37.46 -20.75
CA LYS A 79 -40.80 -38.40 -21.86
C LYS A 79 -41.11 -39.80 -21.33
N GLY A 80 -41.87 -39.86 -20.25
CA GLY A 80 -42.27 -41.08 -19.54
C GLY A 80 -41.16 -41.84 -18.81
N THR A 81 -39.96 -41.27 -18.68
CA THR A 81 -38.82 -41.86 -17.97
C THR A 81 -38.51 -41.08 -16.70
N VAL A 82 -38.47 -41.76 -15.55
CA VAL A 82 -38.18 -41.14 -14.25
C VAL A 82 -36.78 -40.50 -14.24
N ALA A 83 -36.72 -39.26 -13.76
CA ALA A 83 -35.49 -38.51 -13.52
C ALA A 83 -35.23 -38.38 -12.02
N ARG A 84 -33.97 -38.53 -11.61
CA ARG A 84 -33.50 -38.45 -10.22
C ARG A 84 -32.35 -37.48 -10.08
N LEU A 85 -32.39 -36.63 -9.08
CA LEU A 85 -31.31 -35.71 -8.71
C LEU A 85 -30.52 -36.32 -7.55
N ALA A 86 -29.19 -36.34 -7.68
CA ALA A 86 -28.30 -36.61 -6.56
C ALA A 86 -27.87 -35.32 -5.88
N GLY A 87 -27.43 -35.42 -4.62
CA GLY A 87 -26.88 -34.30 -3.87
C GLY A 87 -26.26 -34.75 -2.56
N ILE A 88 -25.64 -33.81 -1.85
CA ILE A 88 -25.10 -34.02 -0.52
C ILE A 88 -25.97 -33.26 0.47
N TYR A 89 -26.48 -33.94 1.47
CA TYR A 89 -27.31 -33.39 2.53
C TYR A 89 -26.59 -33.48 3.87
N GLY A 90 -26.49 -32.38 4.61
CA GLY A 90 -25.83 -32.36 5.92
C GLY A 90 -26.59 -31.55 6.95
N PHE A 91 -26.57 -32.01 8.21
CA PHE A 91 -27.24 -31.33 9.33
C PHE A 91 -26.56 -31.67 10.68
N PRO A 92 -26.64 -30.77 11.69
CA PRO A 92 -26.19 -31.04 13.05
C PRO A 92 -26.83 -32.30 13.62
N LYS A 93 -26.00 -33.22 14.14
CA LYS A 93 -26.47 -34.42 14.81
C LYS A 93 -27.19 -34.09 16.12
N ASP A 94 -26.56 -33.24 16.94
CA ASP A 94 -27.11 -32.79 18.21
C ASP A 94 -28.07 -31.62 17.99
N ARG A 95 -29.36 -31.87 18.21
CA ARG A 95 -30.44 -30.88 18.09
C ARG A 95 -31.15 -30.76 19.44
N PRO A 96 -30.84 -29.72 20.25
CA PRO A 96 -31.47 -29.52 21.54
C PRO A 96 -33.00 -29.54 21.41
N ASN A 97 -33.67 -30.38 22.21
CA ASN A 97 -35.13 -30.57 22.21
C ASN A 97 -35.75 -30.92 20.84
N GLY A 98 -34.97 -31.50 19.91
CA GLY A 98 -35.45 -31.81 18.57
C GLY A 98 -35.79 -30.57 17.74
N ALA A 99 -35.13 -29.44 18.01
CA ALA A 99 -35.33 -28.19 17.28
C ALA A 99 -35.22 -28.41 15.76
N ARG A 100 -36.15 -27.78 15.03
CA ARG A 100 -36.11 -27.70 13.57
C ARG A 100 -35.14 -26.61 13.14
N LEU A 101 -34.34 -26.90 12.13
CA LEU A 101 -33.25 -26.09 11.65
C LEU A 101 -33.66 -25.34 10.38
N PRO A 102 -33.20 -24.10 10.17
CA PRO A 102 -33.31 -23.47 8.86
C PRO A 102 -32.60 -24.31 7.79
N GLY A 103 -33.18 -24.35 6.60
CA GLY A 103 -32.69 -25.14 5.47
C GLY A 103 -31.95 -24.26 4.45
N LEU A 104 -30.84 -24.74 3.89
CA LEU A 104 -30.12 -24.07 2.80
C LEU A 104 -30.00 -24.96 1.57
N LEU A 105 -30.40 -24.44 0.41
CA LEU A 105 -30.10 -25.05 -0.88
C LEU A 105 -28.84 -24.39 -1.46
N GLN A 106 -27.78 -25.18 -1.64
CA GLN A 106 -26.56 -24.75 -2.31
C GLN A 106 -26.56 -25.24 -3.76
N ILE A 107 -26.26 -24.34 -4.69
CA ILE A 107 -26.20 -24.62 -6.12
C ILE A 107 -24.80 -24.28 -6.67
N HIS A 108 -24.11 -25.31 -7.15
CA HIS A 108 -22.74 -25.16 -7.66
C HIS A 108 -22.65 -24.52 -9.04
N GLY A 109 -21.50 -23.93 -9.36
CA GLY A 109 -21.21 -23.32 -10.66
C GLY A 109 -20.93 -24.34 -11.77
N GLY A 110 -20.80 -23.83 -13.01
CA GLY A 110 -20.37 -24.64 -14.16
C GLY A 110 -18.99 -25.24 -13.93
N GLY A 111 -18.77 -26.48 -14.37
CA GLY A 111 -17.48 -27.13 -14.13
C GLY A 111 -17.24 -27.63 -12.68
N GLN A 112 -18.11 -27.32 -11.72
CA GLN A 112 -17.97 -27.71 -10.30
C GLN A 112 -18.80 -28.95 -9.90
N TYR A 113 -18.83 -29.23 -8.60
CA TYR A 113 -19.40 -30.43 -7.95
C TYR A 113 -20.43 -30.02 -6.90
N ALA A 114 -21.35 -30.92 -6.56
CA ALA A 114 -21.94 -30.90 -5.23
C ALA A 114 -20.85 -31.27 -4.22
N ASP A 115 -20.59 -30.42 -3.23
CA ASP A 115 -19.45 -30.58 -2.33
C ASP A 115 -19.89 -30.63 -0.86
N TYR A 116 -19.38 -31.63 -0.13
CA TYR A 116 -19.74 -31.84 1.26
C TYR A 116 -19.31 -30.71 2.19
N ARG A 117 -18.26 -29.93 1.84
CA ARG A 117 -17.76 -28.84 2.69
C ARG A 117 -18.79 -27.74 2.88
N ALA A 118 -19.59 -27.44 1.85
CA ALA A 118 -20.71 -26.51 1.97
C ALA A 118 -21.74 -27.00 3.00
N CYS A 119 -22.04 -28.29 3.02
CA CYS A 119 -22.98 -28.87 3.98
C CYS A 119 -22.39 -28.95 5.39
N LEU A 120 -21.12 -29.35 5.51
CA LEU A 120 -20.41 -29.46 6.78
C LEU A 120 -20.28 -28.12 7.50
N THR A 121 -19.79 -27.09 6.81
CA THR A 121 -19.54 -25.77 7.40
C THR A 121 -20.84 -25.07 7.80
N ASN A 122 -21.88 -25.15 6.96
CA ASN A 122 -23.20 -24.63 7.32
C ASN A 122 -23.86 -25.41 8.47
N ALA A 123 -23.70 -26.73 8.52
CA ALA A 123 -24.24 -27.53 9.61
C ALA A 123 -23.60 -27.20 10.95
N ARG A 124 -22.29 -26.93 11.00
CA ARG A 124 -21.64 -26.41 12.23
C ARG A 124 -22.21 -25.07 12.69
N ARG A 125 -22.88 -24.34 11.82
CA ARG A 125 -23.56 -23.06 12.09
C ARG A 125 -25.06 -23.20 12.35
N GLY A 126 -25.58 -24.44 12.43
CA GLY A 126 -26.97 -24.70 12.77
C GLY A 126 -27.93 -24.80 11.59
N TYR A 127 -27.43 -25.02 10.37
CA TYR A 127 -28.27 -25.20 9.17
C TYR A 127 -28.35 -26.66 8.74
N ALA A 128 -29.46 -27.03 8.12
CA ALA A 128 -29.55 -28.25 7.32
C ALA A 128 -29.37 -27.87 5.83
N THR A 129 -28.35 -28.40 5.17
CA THR A 129 -27.96 -27.95 3.83
C THR A 129 -28.02 -29.08 2.81
N LEU A 130 -28.63 -28.82 1.66
CA LEU A 130 -28.57 -29.67 0.47
C LEU A 130 -27.73 -28.99 -0.62
N SER A 131 -26.62 -29.61 -1.00
CA SER A 131 -25.82 -29.26 -2.17
C SER A 131 -26.22 -30.18 -3.33
N ILE A 132 -26.86 -29.66 -4.38
CA ILE A 132 -27.39 -30.48 -5.49
C ILE A 132 -26.35 -30.75 -6.59
N ALA A 133 -26.30 -31.98 -7.10
CA ALA A 133 -25.38 -32.42 -8.13
C ALA A 133 -26.02 -32.36 -9.53
N TRP A 134 -26.51 -31.20 -9.96
CA TRP A 134 -27.25 -31.07 -11.23
C TRP A 134 -26.42 -31.51 -12.45
N ALA A 135 -25.08 -31.37 -12.39
CA ALA A 135 -24.15 -31.84 -13.42
C ALA A 135 -23.71 -33.31 -13.26
N GLY A 136 -24.28 -34.04 -12.29
CA GLY A 136 -23.91 -35.41 -11.95
C GLY A 136 -22.58 -35.57 -11.22
N ARG A 137 -21.94 -34.47 -10.79
CA ARG A 137 -20.64 -34.51 -10.12
C ARG A 137 -20.75 -34.29 -8.63
N ILE A 138 -20.07 -35.13 -7.86
CA ILE A 138 -20.15 -35.19 -6.40
C ILE A 138 -18.74 -35.26 -5.84
N ASN A 139 -18.43 -34.43 -4.84
CA ASN A 139 -17.20 -34.50 -4.08
C ASN A 139 -17.53 -34.75 -2.61
N ALA A 140 -17.32 -35.99 -2.17
CA ALA A 140 -17.52 -36.42 -0.79
C ALA A 140 -16.51 -37.52 -0.44
N PRO A 141 -16.10 -37.65 0.84
CA PRO A 141 -15.24 -38.74 1.29
C PRO A 141 -15.81 -40.10 0.89
N ASP A 142 -14.98 -40.93 0.24
CA ASP A 142 -15.32 -42.27 -0.27
C ASP A 142 -16.49 -42.33 -1.28
N TYR A 143 -16.97 -41.19 -1.77
CA TYR A 143 -18.06 -41.07 -2.75
C TYR A 143 -17.83 -39.89 -3.70
N THR A 144 -16.79 -40.01 -4.53
CA THR A 144 -16.49 -39.01 -5.57
C THR A 144 -17.04 -39.44 -6.91
N VAL A 145 -17.72 -38.53 -7.61
CA VAL A 145 -18.14 -38.67 -9.01
C VAL A 145 -17.54 -37.51 -9.78
N ASP A 146 -16.40 -37.78 -10.42
CA ASP A 146 -15.68 -36.86 -11.31
C ASP A 146 -16.13 -37.06 -12.77
N PRO A 147 -15.55 -36.36 -13.78
CA PRO A 147 -15.92 -36.57 -15.18
C PRO A 147 -15.80 -38.03 -15.65
N GLN A 148 -14.85 -38.81 -15.11
CA GLN A 148 -14.74 -40.24 -15.44
C GLN A 148 -15.83 -41.06 -14.74
N GLY A 149 -16.17 -40.72 -13.50
CA GLY A 149 -17.29 -41.30 -12.76
C GLY A 149 -18.64 -41.08 -13.46
N VAL A 150 -18.87 -39.87 -14.00
CA VAL A 150 -20.05 -39.57 -14.83
C VAL A 150 -20.06 -40.44 -16.09
N GLN A 151 -18.91 -40.59 -16.77
CA GLN A 151 -18.83 -41.49 -17.93
C GLN A 151 -19.13 -42.95 -17.55
N ARG A 152 -18.58 -43.46 -16.45
CA ARG A 152 -18.90 -44.81 -15.93
C ARG A 152 -20.39 -44.97 -15.61
N PHE A 153 -21.03 -43.92 -15.11
CA PHE A 153 -22.47 -43.91 -14.87
C PHE A 153 -23.26 -44.11 -16.17
N TRP A 154 -22.85 -43.42 -17.24
CA TRP A 154 -23.41 -43.57 -18.59
C TRP A 154 -23.17 -44.92 -19.22
N ASP A 155 -21.97 -45.45 -19.08
CA ASP A 155 -21.62 -46.77 -19.61
C ASP A 155 -22.28 -47.92 -18.82
N GLN A 156 -22.99 -47.60 -17.73
CA GLN A 156 -23.58 -48.55 -16.80
C GLN A 156 -22.55 -49.57 -16.32
N ALA A 157 -21.33 -49.10 -16.05
CA ALA A 157 -20.18 -49.93 -15.67
C ALA A 157 -20.28 -50.41 -14.22
N THR A 158 -21.38 -51.09 -13.86
CA THR A 158 -21.73 -51.49 -12.49
C THR A 158 -20.72 -52.45 -11.84
N ASP A 159 -19.89 -53.12 -12.64
CA ASP A 159 -18.79 -53.97 -12.17
C ASP A 159 -17.50 -53.18 -11.84
N ASP A 160 -17.38 -51.90 -12.23
CA ASP A 160 -16.23 -51.05 -11.90
C ASP A 160 -16.29 -50.64 -10.42
N PRO A 161 -15.22 -50.85 -9.62
CA PRO A 161 -15.21 -50.50 -8.19
C PRO A 161 -15.40 -49.00 -7.91
N ASN A 162 -15.22 -48.14 -8.92
CA ASN A 162 -15.43 -46.70 -8.86
C ASN A 162 -16.77 -46.27 -9.47
N TYR A 163 -17.63 -47.20 -9.89
CA TYR A 163 -19.00 -46.88 -10.28
C TYR A 163 -19.81 -46.40 -9.08
N ARG A 164 -20.50 -45.28 -9.25
CA ARG A 164 -21.35 -44.66 -8.24
C ARG A 164 -22.63 -44.17 -8.90
N LEU A 165 -23.74 -44.27 -8.20
CA LEU A 165 -24.99 -43.66 -8.64
C LEU A 165 -24.88 -42.14 -8.49
N THR A 166 -25.42 -41.41 -9.47
CA THR A 166 -25.46 -39.94 -9.45
C THR A 166 -26.76 -39.44 -10.08
N THR A 167 -26.88 -38.15 -10.33
CA THR A 167 -28.01 -37.54 -11.04
C THR A 167 -28.28 -38.26 -12.34
N ASP A 168 -29.54 -38.48 -12.65
CA ASP A 168 -30.05 -39.15 -13.83
C ASP A 168 -31.22 -38.32 -14.36
N TRP A 169 -31.03 -37.64 -15.48
CA TRP A 169 -32.09 -36.84 -16.10
C TRP A 169 -33.12 -37.68 -16.87
N GLY A 170 -33.02 -39.02 -16.81
CA GLY A 170 -33.94 -39.92 -17.49
C GLY A 170 -33.79 -39.80 -19.01
N ALA A 171 -34.89 -39.48 -19.71
CA ALA A 171 -34.89 -39.36 -21.16
C ALA A 171 -34.29 -38.05 -21.70
N VAL A 172 -34.11 -37.03 -20.85
CA VAL A 172 -33.52 -35.75 -21.24
C VAL A 172 -32.07 -35.63 -20.77
N ASP A 173 -31.36 -34.61 -21.24
CA ASP A 173 -30.01 -34.27 -20.77
C ASP A 173 -29.98 -32.86 -20.19
N GLY A 174 -30.08 -32.75 -18.86
CA GLY A 174 -29.98 -31.49 -18.11
C GLY A 174 -28.55 -31.01 -17.85
N TYR A 175 -27.59 -31.40 -18.71
CA TYR A 175 -26.18 -31.03 -18.68
C TYR A 175 -25.36 -31.78 -17.62
N HIS A 176 -25.14 -33.07 -17.83
CA HIS A 176 -24.01 -33.73 -17.18
C HIS A 176 -22.68 -33.20 -17.69
N ALA A 177 -21.61 -33.40 -16.92
CA ALA A 177 -20.25 -33.07 -17.33
C ALA A 177 -19.32 -34.30 -17.15
N PRO A 178 -19.03 -35.05 -18.24
CA PRO A 178 -19.47 -34.82 -19.63
C PRO A 178 -20.95 -35.14 -19.86
N SER A 179 -21.56 -34.44 -20.84
CA SER A 179 -22.96 -34.64 -21.20
C SER A 179 -23.15 -35.96 -21.94
N ARG A 180 -24.32 -36.60 -21.77
CA ARG A 180 -24.68 -37.82 -22.53
C ARG A 180 -24.91 -37.48 -24.00
N ALA A 181 -25.49 -36.31 -24.25
CA ALA A 181 -25.86 -35.86 -25.57
C ALA A 181 -24.91 -34.80 -26.13
N PRO A 182 -24.51 -34.91 -27.41
CA PRO A 182 -23.71 -33.89 -28.07
C PRO A 182 -24.51 -32.59 -28.19
N ASN A 183 -23.87 -31.45 -27.89
CA ASN A 183 -24.46 -30.11 -27.92
C ASN A 183 -25.50 -29.78 -26.83
N SER A 184 -25.60 -30.56 -25.75
CA SER A 184 -26.33 -30.12 -24.55
C SER A 184 -25.72 -28.82 -24.03
N ALA A 185 -26.54 -27.80 -23.82
CA ALA A 185 -26.09 -26.46 -23.44
C ALA A 185 -27.19 -25.69 -22.69
N PHE A 186 -26.78 -24.78 -21.82
CA PHE A 186 -27.69 -23.95 -21.04
C PHE A 186 -28.41 -22.86 -21.84
N PRO A 187 -27.75 -22.03 -22.66
CA PRO A 187 -28.40 -20.88 -23.32
C PRO A 187 -29.17 -21.25 -24.59
N VAL A 188 -29.49 -22.53 -24.79
CA VAL A 188 -30.15 -23.06 -26.00
C VAL A 188 -31.55 -23.57 -25.65
N ILE A 189 -32.51 -23.31 -26.52
CA ILE A 189 -33.92 -23.75 -26.37
C ILE A 189 -34.40 -24.64 -27.53
N ARG A 190 -33.49 -24.96 -28.46
CA ARG A 190 -33.81 -25.74 -29.65
C ARG A 190 -34.13 -27.20 -29.29
N PRO A 191 -35.04 -27.85 -30.02
CA PRO A 191 -35.39 -29.23 -29.77
C PRO A 191 -34.27 -30.19 -30.19
N SER A 192 -34.17 -31.33 -29.51
CA SER A 192 -33.32 -32.48 -29.83
C SER A 192 -33.95 -33.76 -29.26
N GLU A 193 -33.39 -34.94 -29.57
CA GLU A 193 -33.94 -36.22 -29.09
C GLU A 193 -34.00 -36.30 -27.55
N TRP A 194 -33.11 -35.58 -26.87
CA TRP A 194 -32.91 -35.51 -25.41
C TRP A 194 -33.41 -34.20 -24.77
N THR A 195 -34.32 -33.48 -25.43
CA THR A 195 -35.02 -32.32 -24.83
C THR A 195 -36.50 -32.64 -24.59
N ILE A 196 -37.19 -31.80 -23.80
CA ILE A 196 -38.60 -32.03 -23.42
C ILE A 196 -39.52 -31.86 -24.63
N ASP A 197 -39.45 -30.70 -25.29
CA ASP A 197 -40.36 -30.32 -26.36
C ASP A 197 -39.78 -30.57 -27.75
N PRO A 198 -40.62 -30.90 -28.74
CA PRO A 198 -40.21 -31.13 -30.13
C PRO A 198 -39.98 -29.85 -30.94
N GLU A 199 -40.25 -28.67 -30.36
CA GLU A 199 -40.06 -27.34 -30.96
C GLU A 199 -39.20 -26.44 -30.06
N ASP A 200 -38.84 -25.24 -30.52
CA ASP A 200 -38.10 -24.26 -29.72
C ASP A 200 -38.90 -23.91 -28.46
N SER A 201 -38.35 -24.19 -27.28
CA SER A 201 -39.06 -24.06 -26.01
C SER A 201 -38.13 -23.75 -24.85
N PRO A 202 -38.53 -22.86 -23.90
CA PRO A 202 -37.74 -22.65 -22.69
C PRO A 202 -37.53 -23.93 -21.88
N ARG A 203 -38.45 -24.91 -21.98
CA ARG A 203 -38.33 -26.19 -21.25
C ARG A 203 -37.19 -27.07 -21.79
N ASN A 204 -36.68 -26.80 -22.98
CA ASN A 204 -35.51 -27.48 -23.55
C ASN A 204 -34.18 -26.99 -23.00
N SER A 205 -34.17 -25.84 -22.30
CA SER A 205 -32.95 -25.25 -21.77
C SER A 205 -32.49 -25.95 -20.49
N GLY A 206 -31.17 -26.12 -20.37
CA GLY A 206 -30.53 -26.53 -19.11
C GLY A 206 -30.87 -25.59 -17.94
N TRP A 207 -31.11 -24.29 -18.19
CA TRP A 207 -31.54 -23.35 -17.13
C TRP A 207 -32.89 -23.74 -16.54
N TYR A 208 -33.85 -24.14 -17.37
CA TYR A 208 -35.15 -24.60 -16.91
C TYR A 208 -35.03 -25.89 -16.09
N LEU A 209 -34.31 -26.89 -16.63
CA LEU A 209 -34.14 -28.19 -15.97
C LEU A 209 -33.43 -28.07 -14.61
N ALA A 210 -32.37 -27.27 -14.53
CA ALA A 210 -31.65 -27.05 -13.28
C ALA A 210 -32.47 -26.22 -12.27
N ALA A 211 -33.24 -25.21 -12.72
CA ALA A 211 -34.15 -24.47 -11.84
C ALA A 211 -35.29 -25.36 -11.32
N TYR A 212 -35.83 -26.25 -12.17
CA TYR A 212 -36.80 -27.27 -11.79
C TYR A 212 -36.21 -28.21 -10.71
N ALA A 213 -34.99 -28.70 -10.92
CA ALA A 213 -34.28 -29.54 -9.97
C ALA A 213 -34.01 -28.81 -8.64
N ALA A 214 -33.66 -27.52 -8.67
CA ALA A 214 -33.47 -26.71 -7.47
C ALA A 214 -34.78 -26.58 -6.66
N ARG A 215 -35.92 -26.32 -7.31
CA ARG A 215 -37.24 -26.30 -6.64
C ARG A 215 -37.64 -27.65 -6.05
N ARG A 216 -37.24 -28.76 -6.67
CA ARG A 216 -37.38 -30.12 -6.10
C ARG A 216 -36.41 -30.35 -4.94
N GLY A 217 -35.23 -29.75 -4.95
CA GLY A 217 -34.31 -29.70 -3.82
C GLY A 217 -34.89 -28.97 -2.61
N LEU A 218 -35.62 -27.87 -2.83
CA LEU A 218 -36.39 -27.21 -1.76
C LEU A 218 -37.49 -28.13 -1.21
N THR A 219 -38.17 -28.89 -2.07
CA THR A 219 -39.15 -29.91 -1.63
C THR A 219 -38.49 -31.00 -0.78
N PHE A 220 -37.27 -31.42 -1.14
CA PHE A 220 -36.50 -32.35 -0.33
C PHE A 220 -36.22 -31.78 1.07
N LEU A 221 -35.68 -30.56 1.16
CA LEU A 221 -35.40 -29.91 2.45
C LEU A 221 -36.69 -29.78 3.28
N GLU A 222 -37.76 -29.24 2.69
CA GLU A 222 -39.07 -29.05 3.32
C GLU A 222 -39.64 -30.34 3.94
N GLN A 223 -39.35 -31.52 3.36
CA GLN A 223 -39.86 -32.81 3.83
C GLN A 223 -38.97 -33.51 4.87
N GLN A 224 -37.77 -32.99 5.17
CA GLN A 224 -36.91 -33.58 6.21
C GLN A 224 -37.44 -33.22 7.61
N GLY A 225 -37.44 -34.20 8.52
CA GLY A 225 -38.03 -34.01 9.86
C GLY A 225 -37.29 -32.99 10.74
N GLU A 226 -36.02 -32.76 10.43
CA GLU A 226 -35.12 -31.81 11.07
C GLU A 226 -35.16 -30.40 10.49
N VAL A 227 -35.80 -30.18 9.35
CA VAL A 227 -35.85 -28.88 8.68
C VAL A 227 -37.12 -28.12 9.06
N ASP A 228 -36.97 -26.81 9.22
CA ASP A 228 -38.07 -25.87 9.34
C ASP A 228 -38.48 -25.37 7.93
N PRO A 229 -39.65 -25.79 7.41
CA PRO A 229 -40.05 -25.48 6.04
C PRO A 229 -40.31 -23.98 5.81
N ASP A 230 -40.51 -23.20 6.87
CA ASP A 230 -40.76 -21.76 6.79
C ASP A 230 -39.47 -20.93 6.79
N ARG A 231 -38.30 -21.57 6.88
CA ARG A 231 -36.98 -20.91 6.94
C ARG A 231 -35.99 -21.53 5.95
N LEU A 232 -36.28 -21.40 4.65
CA LEU A 232 -35.40 -21.87 3.58
C LEU A 232 -34.62 -20.72 2.93
N GLY A 233 -33.33 -20.92 2.67
CA GLY A 233 -32.48 -20.01 1.90
C GLY A 233 -31.88 -20.70 0.67
N VAL A 234 -31.46 -19.91 -0.32
CA VAL A 234 -30.78 -20.41 -1.52
C VAL A 234 -29.56 -19.56 -1.86
N TYR A 235 -28.45 -20.22 -2.21
CA TYR A 235 -27.23 -19.54 -2.64
C TYR A 235 -26.45 -20.38 -3.64
N GLY A 236 -25.56 -19.73 -4.37
CA GLY A 236 -24.79 -20.38 -5.41
C GLY A 236 -23.87 -19.43 -6.15
N HIS A 237 -22.92 -20.01 -6.87
CA HIS A 237 -21.84 -19.28 -7.53
C HIS A 237 -21.87 -19.46 -9.05
N SER A 238 -21.59 -18.40 -9.81
CA SER A 238 -21.52 -18.40 -11.28
C SER A 238 -22.86 -18.82 -11.90
N MET A 239 -22.90 -19.94 -12.64
CA MET A 239 -24.15 -20.56 -13.08
C MET A 239 -25.10 -20.87 -11.90
N GLY A 240 -24.55 -21.25 -10.75
CA GLY A 240 -25.31 -21.41 -9.51
C GLY A 240 -25.86 -20.10 -8.95
N GLY A 241 -25.20 -18.97 -9.20
CA GLY A 241 -25.69 -17.63 -8.86
C GLY A 241 -26.90 -17.24 -9.71
N LYS A 242 -26.85 -17.52 -11.01
CA LYS A 242 -28.04 -17.40 -11.89
C LYS A 242 -29.18 -18.30 -11.42
N LEU A 243 -28.90 -19.57 -11.14
CA LEU A 243 -29.91 -20.51 -10.64
C LEU A 243 -30.46 -20.10 -9.26
N THR A 244 -29.65 -19.43 -8.43
CA THR A 244 -30.10 -18.85 -7.16
C THR A 244 -31.18 -17.80 -7.41
N VAL A 245 -30.94 -16.85 -8.33
CA VAL A 245 -31.97 -15.87 -8.74
C VAL A 245 -33.21 -16.55 -9.33
N MET A 246 -33.02 -17.56 -10.19
CA MET A 246 -34.16 -18.29 -10.78
C MET A 246 -34.98 -19.11 -9.76
N THR A 247 -34.36 -19.52 -8.65
CA THR A 247 -34.98 -20.32 -7.60
C THR A 247 -35.58 -19.45 -6.49
N ALA A 248 -35.01 -18.26 -6.25
CA ALA A 248 -35.43 -17.33 -5.21
C ALA A 248 -36.86 -16.80 -5.38
N VAL A 249 -37.45 -16.93 -6.58
CA VAL A 249 -38.88 -16.63 -6.83
C VAL A 249 -39.84 -17.68 -6.26
N ASP A 250 -39.34 -18.84 -5.79
CA ASP A 250 -40.16 -19.84 -5.11
C ASP A 250 -40.58 -19.32 -3.72
N PRO A 251 -41.89 -19.28 -3.39
CA PRO A 251 -42.39 -18.62 -2.17
C PRO A 251 -41.91 -19.26 -0.86
N ARG A 252 -41.31 -20.46 -0.90
CA ARG A 252 -40.68 -21.06 0.27
C ARG A 252 -39.36 -20.41 0.65
N VAL A 253 -38.64 -19.82 -0.31
CA VAL A 253 -37.36 -19.17 -0.07
C VAL A 253 -37.60 -17.86 0.70
N LYS A 254 -36.81 -17.61 1.74
CA LYS A 254 -36.90 -16.44 2.62
C LYS A 254 -35.68 -15.54 2.58
N ALA A 255 -34.56 -16.01 2.02
CA ALA A 255 -33.38 -15.21 1.75
C ALA A 255 -32.57 -15.83 0.61
N ALA A 256 -31.87 -15.00 -0.17
CA ALA A 256 -31.00 -15.45 -1.25
C ALA A 256 -29.63 -14.76 -1.25
N ALA A 257 -28.60 -15.48 -1.71
CA ALA A 257 -27.25 -14.93 -1.85
C ALA A 257 -26.57 -15.40 -3.15
N PRO A 258 -26.87 -14.78 -4.31
CA PRO A 258 -26.21 -15.11 -5.57
C PRO A 258 -24.79 -14.52 -5.66
N SER A 259 -23.84 -15.33 -6.15
CA SER A 259 -22.45 -14.93 -6.40
C SER A 259 -22.11 -15.03 -7.88
N CYS A 260 -21.44 -14.00 -8.44
CA CYS A 260 -20.93 -13.96 -9.83
C CYS A 260 -21.96 -14.39 -10.90
N GLY A 261 -23.25 -14.11 -10.72
CA GLY A 261 -24.29 -14.53 -11.65
C GLY A 261 -25.68 -14.04 -11.28
N GLY A 262 -26.62 -14.15 -12.23
CA GLY A 262 -28.02 -13.77 -12.03
C GLY A 262 -28.33 -12.28 -12.23
N ILE A 263 -27.40 -11.52 -12.82
CA ILE A 263 -27.59 -10.10 -13.13
C ILE A 263 -27.33 -9.72 -14.60
N SER A 264 -26.62 -10.54 -15.36
CA SER A 264 -26.01 -10.16 -16.66
C SER A 264 -26.48 -10.98 -17.86
N ASP A 265 -27.24 -12.07 -17.70
CA ASP A 265 -27.74 -12.85 -18.84
C ASP A 265 -28.94 -12.15 -19.52
N ARG A 266 -28.58 -11.13 -20.31
CA ARG A 266 -29.50 -10.20 -20.99
C ARG A 266 -29.27 -10.13 -22.51
N ASP A 267 -28.30 -10.88 -23.01
CA ASP A 267 -27.75 -10.73 -24.37
C ASP A 267 -28.19 -11.83 -25.36
N ASN A 268 -29.06 -12.75 -24.94
CA ASN A 268 -29.52 -13.83 -25.82
C ASN A 268 -30.34 -13.29 -27.00
N SER A 269 -30.01 -13.71 -28.22
CA SER A 269 -30.68 -13.23 -29.44
C SER A 269 -32.08 -13.82 -29.65
N HIS A 270 -32.46 -14.88 -28.92
CA HIS A 270 -33.75 -15.53 -29.09
C HIS A 270 -34.85 -14.84 -28.24
N PRO A 271 -35.90 -14.25 -28.86
CA PRO A 271 -36.93 -13.51 -28.11
C PRO A 271 -37.65 -14.33 -27.03
N LEU A 272 -37.97 -15.59 -27.34
CA LEU A 272 -38.60 -16.50 -26.36
C LEU A 272 -37.71 -16.74 -25.14
N PHE A 273 -36.39 -16.89 -25.31
CA PHE A 273 -35.45 -17.04 -24.19
C PHE A 273 -35.46 -15.77 -23.32
N ARG A 274 -35.40 -14.59 -23.95
CA ARG A 274 -35.43 -13.30 -23.25
C ARG A 274 -36.74 -13.05 -22.51
N ALA A 275 -37.85 -13.65 -22.94
CA ALA A 275 -39.15 -13.54 -22.26
C ALA A 275 -39.34 -14.52 -21.08
N THR A 276 -38.49 -15.54 -20.94
CA THR A 276 -38.73 -16.69 -20.05
C THR A 276 -37.56 -17.07 -19.13
N LEU A 277 -36.31 -16.91 -19.57
CA LEU A 277 -35.09 -17.44 -18.92
C LEU A 277 -34.02 -16.36 -18.63
N GLY A 278 -34.15 -15.16 -19.19
CA GLY A 278 -33.24 -14.03 -18.95
C GLY A 278 -33.29 -13.53 -17.50
N ASP A 279 -32.18 -12.96 -17.01
CA ASP A 279 -32.08 -12.52 -15.61
C ASP A 279 -33.07 -11.40 -15.27
N ASP A 280 -33.29 -10.47 -16.22
CA ASP A 280 -34.27 -9.38 -16.17
C ASP A 280 -35.74 -9.85 -16.14
N VAL A 281 -36.00 -11.14 -16.37
CA VAL A 281 -37.33 -11.74 -16.17
C VAL A 281 -37.53 -12.15 -14.72
N TYR A 282 -36.49 -12.64 -14.04
CA TYR A 282 -36.59 -13.15 -12.68
C TYR A 282 -36.36 -12.06 -11.63
N LEU A 283 -35.46 -11.11 -11.88
CA LEU A 283 -35.14 -10.03 -10.96
C LEU A 283 -36.40 -9.27 -10.47
N PRO A 284 -37.34 -8.85 -11.34
CA PRO A 284 -38.59 -8.19 -10.90
C PRO A 284 -39.54 -9.00 -10.04
N ARG A 285 -39.25 -10.28 -9.82
CA ARG A 285 -40.06 -11.19 -9.01
C ARG A 285 -39.39 -11.55 -7.69
N ILE A 286 -38.20 -11.01 -7.43
CA ILE A 286 -37.49 -11.18 -6.17
C ILE A 286 -38.06 -10.19 -5.15
N ASN A 287 -38.88 -10.69 -4.24
CA ASN A 287 -39.51 -9.92 -3.14
C ASN A 287 -39.00 -10.33 -1.74
N ILE A 288 -37.90 -11.08 -1.71
CA ILE A 288 -37.25 -11.56 -0.49
C ILE A 288 -35.90 -10.85 -0.28
N PRO A 289 -35.37 -10.85 0.94
CA PRO A 289 -34.02 -10.36 1.20
C PRO A 289 -32.94 -11.01 0.32
N ILE A 290 -32.11 -10.20 -0.36
CA ILE A 290 -31.06 -10.69 -1.28
C ILE A 290 -29.70 -10.02 -1.09
N PHE A 291 -28.61 -10.80 -1.07
CA PHE A 291 -27.24 -10.27 -0.98
C PHE A 291 -26.43 -10.70 -2.21
N PHE A 292 -26.05 -9.76 -3.09
CA PHE A 292 -25.21 -10.04 -4.25
C PHE A 292 -23.71 -10.00 -3.90
N LEU A 293 -22.99 -11.07 -4.24
CA LEU A 293 -21.53 -11.10 -4.23
C LEU A 293 -21.04 -10.90 -5.67
N SER A 294 -20.48 -9.72 -5.96
CA SER A 294 -20.16 -9.27 -7.31
C SER A 294 -18.76 -8.63 -7.34
N PRO A 295 -17.69 -9.45 -7.45
CA PRO A 295 -16.33 -8.95 -7.66
C PRO A 295 -16.27 -7.94 -8.81
N ALA A 296 -15.53 -6.85 -8.62
CA ALA A 296 -15.61 -5.70 -9.51
C ALA A 296 -15.06 -5.96 -10.92
N ASN A 297 -14.27 -7.03 -11.12
CA ASN A 297 -13.75 -7.44 -12.43
C ASN A 297 -14.36 -8.76 -12.91
N ASP A 298 -15.48 -9.20 -12.32
CA ASP A 298 -16.12 -10.44 -12.73
C ASP A 298 -16.61 -10.41 -14.18
N PHE A 299 -16.16 -11.35 -14.99
CA PHE A 299 -16.55 -11.42 -16.41
C PHE A 299 -17.98 -11.91 -16.64
N HIS A 300 -18.60 -12.57 -15.65
CA HIS A 300 -19.87 -13.27 -15.81
C HIS A 300 -21.05 -12.49 -15.23
N GLY A 301 -21.02 -12.14 -13.93
CA GLY A 301 -21.90 -11.19 -13.26
C GLY A 301 -21.25 -9.81 -13.21
N ARG A 302 -21.32 -9.10 -14.33
CA ARG A 302 -20.61 -7.82 -14.55
C ARG A 302 -21.13 -6.75 -13.60
N ILE A 303 -20.23 -6.09 -12.88
CA ILE A 303 -20.59 -5.01 -11.94
C ILE A 303 -21.36 -3.85 -12.60
N GLY A 304 -21.17 -3.62 -13.91
CA GLY A 304 -21.92 -2.62 -14.67
C GLY A 304 -23.43 -2.91 -14.75
N ASP A 305 -23.85 -4.17 -14.63
CA ASP A 305 -25.25 -4.59 -14.64
C ASP A 305 -25.89 -4.54 -13.24
N LEU A 306 -25.08 -4.49 -12.18
CA LEU A 306 -25.54 -4.53 -10.79
C LEU A 306 -26.51 -3.37 -10.44
N PRO A 307 -26.28 -2.10 -10.84
CA PRO A 307 -27.26 -1.04 -10.62
C PRO A 307 -28.61 -1.27 -11.30
N ALA A 308 -28.64 -1.94 -12.45
CA ALA A 308 -29.90 -2.29 -13.10
C ALA A 308 -30.61 -3.41 -12.33
N ALA A 309 -29.89 -4.45 -11.92
CA ALA A 309 -30.45 -5.54 -11.13
C ALA A 309 -31.08 -5.06 -9.82
N ILE A 310 -30.40 -4.16 -9.08
CA ILE A 310 -30.94 -3.59 -7.83
C ILE A 310 -32.19 -2.71 -8.08
N ARG A 311 -32.30 -2.03 -9.23
CA ARG A 311 -33.52 -1.28 -9.57
C ARG A 311 -34.68 -2.18 -9.98
N GLU A 312 -34.39 -3.40 -10.42
CA GLU A 312 -35.39 -4.32 -10.95
C GLU A 312 -36.03 -5.17 -9.84
N ILE A 313 -35.31 -5.54 -8.79
CA ILE A 313 -35.86 -6.34 -7.68
C ILE A 313 -37.00 -5.63 -6.92
N ASP A 314 -37.94 -6.39 -6.38
CA ASP A 314 -39.12 -5.92 -5.65
C ASP A 314 -38.93 -6.03 -4.12
N THR A 315 -37.76 -5.60 -3.64
CA THR A 315 -37.38 -5.61 -2.22
C THR A 315 -36.44 -4.46 -1.90
N GLU A 316 -36.62 -3.84 -0.73
CA GLU A 316 -35.68 -2.85 -0.19
C GLU A 316 -34.57 -3.50 0.65
N GLU A 317 -34.74 -4.77 1.04
CA GLU A 317 -33.75 -5.53 1.80
C GLU A 317 -32.74 -6.19 0.87
N TRP A 318 -31.76 -5.41 0.44
CA TRP A 318 -30.66 -5.90 -0.37
C TRP A 318 -29.30 -5.41 0.12
N ARG A 319 -28.25 -6.18 -0.13
CA ARG A 319 -26.85 -5.78 0.09
C ARG A 319 -25.99 -6.21 -1.08
N VAL A 320 -24.83 -5.56 -1.23
CA VAL A 320 -23.85 -5.91 -2.25
C VAL A 320 -22.44 -5.89 -1.64
N THR A 321 -21.57 -6.75 -2.14
CA THR A 321 -20.15 -6.75 -1.83
C THR A 321 -19.35 -6.92 -3.11
N CYS A 322 -18.34 -6.07 -3.28
CA CYS A 322 -17.57 -5.90 -4.50
C CYS A 322 -16.09 -5.79 -4.13
N SER A 323 -15.35 -6.87 -4.31
CA SER A 323 -13.90 -6.84 -4.15
C SER A 323 -13.25 -6.16 -5.37
N PRO A 324 -12.29 -5.25 -5.17
CA PRO A 324 -11.58 -4.61 -6.27
C PRO A 324 -10.65 -5.62 -6.95
N TYR A 325 -10.47 -5.48 -8.27
CA TYR A 325 -9.56 -6.28 -9.12
C TYR A 325 -9.88 -7.77 -9.28
N HIS A 326 -10.69 -8.35 -8.39
CA HIS A 326 -10.99 -9.76 -8.36
C HIS A 326 -11.92 -10.16 -9.50
N ASN A 327 -11.65 -11.34 -10.07
CA ASN A 327 -12.39 -11.90 -11.17
C ASN A 327 -12.87 -13.31 -10.80
N HIS A 328 -14.18 -13.51 -10.83
CA HIS A 328 -14.85 -14.79 -10.64
C HIS A 328 -14.58 -15.54 -9.33
N GLN A 329 -13.95 -14.87 -8.36
CA GLN A 329 -13.76 -15.34 -6.99
C GLN A 329 -13.49 -14.18 -6.04
N ASP A 330 -13.57 -14.40 -4.74
CA ASP A 330 -13.43 -13.38 -3.70
C ASP A 330 -12.40 -13.76 -2.63
N THR A 331 -12.21 -12.86 -1.66
CA THR A 331 -11.44 -13.07 -0.43
C THR A 331 -12.37 -13.18 0.78
N PRO A 332 -11.93 -13.74 1.93
CA PRO A 332 -12.80 -14.11 3.04
C PRO A 332 -13.77 -13.02 3.53
N SER A 333 -13.34 -11.75 3.60
CA SER A 333 -14.18 -10.63 4.02
C SER A 333 -15.33 -10.30 3.06
N HIS A 334 -15.28 -10.78 1.82
CA HIS A 334 -16.36 -10.66 0.84
C HIS A 334 -17.17 -11.97 0.77
N GLU A 335 -16.53 -13.13 0.91
CA GLU A 335 -17.19 -14.44 0.89
C GLU A 335 -18.21 -14.62 2.04
N VAL A 336 -17.88 -14.11 3.23
CA VAL A 336 -18.68 -14.25 4.46
C VAL A 336 -20.06 -13.59 4.39
N ALA A 337 -20.29 -12.72 3.42
CA ALA A 337 -21.57 -12.05 3.18
C ALA A 337 -22.75 -13.03 3.10
N THR A 338 -22.55 -14.19 2.47
CA THR A 338 -23.58 -15.24 2.34
C THR A 338 -24.02 -15.73 3.73
N GLN A 339 -23.06 -16.04 4.59
CA GLN A 339 -23.31 -16.60 5.92
C GLN A 339 -24.01 -15.57 6.82
N LEU A 340 -23.56 -14.31 6.79
CA LEU A 340 -24.18 -13.22 7.56
C LEU A 340 -25.62 -12.95 7.14
N TRP A 341 -25.91 -13.04 5.84
CA TRP A 341 -27.26 -12.83 5.32
C TRP A 341 -28.25 -13.87 5.85
N PHE A 342 -27.84 -15.14 5.85
CA PHE A 342 -28.67 -16.21 6.40
C PHE A 342 -28.77 -16.13 7.92
N ASP A 343 -27.70 -15.75 8.62
CA ASP A 343 -27.74 -15.57 10.07
C ASP A 343 -28.74 -14.49 10.49
N GLN A 344 -28.85 -13.41 9.70
CA GLN A 344 -29.84 -12.37 9.91
C GLN A 344 -31.27 -12.88 9.66
N HIS A 345 -31.52 -13.48 8.50
CA HIS A 345 -32.89 -13.72 8.04
C HIS A 345 -33.47 -15.08 8.45
N LEU A 346 -32.63 -16.07 8.75
CA LEU A 346 -33.05 -17.44 9.06
C LEU A 346 -32.75 -17.85 10.52
N LEU A 347 -31.69 -17.30 11.12
CA LEU A 347 -31.36 -17.53 12.54
C LEU A 347 -31.73 -16.36 13.46
N GLY A 348 -31.73 -15.13 12.97
CA GLY A 348 -31.93 -13.93 13.78
C GLY A 348 -30.76 -13.64 14.74
N THR A 349 -29.54 -14.07 14.40
CA THR A 349 -28.35 -13.98 15.28
C THR A 349 -27.39 -12.85 14.89
N PHE A 350 -27.60 -12.23 13.74
CA PHE A 350 -26.79 -11.11 13.25
C PHE A 350 -27.67 -10.02 12.63
N GLN A 351 -27.17 -8.78 12.59
CA GLN A 351 -27.80 -7.69 11.86
C GLN A 351 -26.75 -6.97 11.01
N THR A 352 -26.86 -7.18 9.70
CA THR A 352 -26.05 -6.54 8.68
C THR A 352 -26.38 -5.05 8.62
N PRO A 353 -25.39 -4.14 8.71
CA PRO A 353 -25.59 -2.72 8.51
C PRO A 353 -26.25 -2.42 7.14
N PRO A 354 -26.96 -1.30 6.97
CA PRO A 354 -27.44 -0.83 5.68
C PRO A 354 -26.30 -0.68 4.66
N THR A 355 -26.64 -0.79 3.38
CA THR A 355 -25.71 -0.46 2.28
C THR A 355 -25.19 0.98 2.46
N PRO A 356 -23.86 1.21 2.40
CA PRO A 356 -23.32 2.56 2.49
C PRO A 356 -23.81 3.44 1.34
N THR A 357 -24.20 4.66 1.66
CA THR A 357 -24.70 5.62 0.67
C THR A 357 -23.57 6.52 0.21
N VAL A 358 -23.54 6.81 -1.09
CA VAL A 358 -22.51 7.64 -1.71
C VAL A 358 -23.12 8.85 -2.43
N GLY A 359 -22.44 9.99 -2.34
CA GLY A 359 -22.76 11.20 -3.10
C GLY A 359 -21.55 11.65 -3.90
N LEU A 360 -21.73 11.89 -5.21
CA LEU A 360 -20.69 12.36 -6.12
C LEU A 360 -20.96 13.81 -6.50
N ASP A 361 -20.00 14.68 -6.21
CA ASP A 361 -19.99 16.09 -6.58
C ASP A 361 -18.99 16.31 -7.73
N LEU A 362 -19.51 16.83 -8.85
CA LEU A 362 -18.74 17.16 -10.05
C LEU A 362 -18.63 18.67 -10.29
N ASP A 363 -19.41 19.48 -9.57
CA ASP A 363 -19.55 20.92 -9.80
C ASP A 363 -18.90 21.67 -8.63
N ASN A 364 -17.57 21.72 -8.66
CA ASN A 364 -16.77 22.39 -7.64
C ASN A 364 -15.68 23.28 -8.24
N GLU A 365 -15.19 24.24 -7.44
CA GLU A 365 -14.28 25.31 -7.88
C GLU A 365 -12.98 24.80 -8.53
N ASN A 366 -12.54 23.58 -8.19
CA ASN A 366 -11.28 23.01 -8.67
C ASN A 366 -11.47 22.07 -9.88
N GLY A 367 -12.72 21.77 -10.28
CA GLY A 367 -13.03 20.85 -11.38
C GLY A 367 -12.64 19.39 -11.12
N GLU A 368 -12.35 18.99 -9.88
CA GLU A 368 -11.95 17.61 -9.54
C GLU A 368 -13.11 16.86 -8.89
N PRO A 369 -13.54 15.67 -9.39
CA PRO A 369 -14.66 14.94 -8.81
C PRO A 369 -14.46 14.61 -7.33
N ARG A 370 -15.50 14.77 -6.51
CA ARG A 370 -15.46 14.50 -5.06
C ARG A 370 -16.52 13.49 -4.65
N LEU A 371 -16.11 12.41 -3.97
CA LEU A 371 -17.02 11.44 -3.40
C LEU A 371 -17.20 11.69 -1.90
N SER A 372 -18.44 11.56 -1.43
CA SER A 372 -18.80 11.42 -0.03
C SER A 372 -19.41 10.04 0.24
N VAL A 373 -19.05 9.43 1.35
CA VAL A 373 -19.53 8.11 1.79
C VAL A 373 -20.16 8.26 3.18
N VAL A 374 -21.36 7.74 3.36
CA VAL A 374 -22.01 7.63 4.67
C VAL A 374 -22.21 6.15 4.96
N ALA A 375 -21.74 5.73 6.14
CA ALA A 375 -21.76 4.35 6.60
C ALA A 375 -22.32 4.27 8.02
N ASP A 376 -22.95 3.14 8.33
CA ASP A 376 -23.55 2.89 9.64
C ASP A 376 -22.48 2.51 10.66
N ARG A 377 -22.37 3.27 11.75
CA ARG A 377 -21.32 3.07 12.76
C ARG A 377 -21.73 2.17 13.94
N ARG A 378 -22.82 1.39 13.82
CA ARG A 378 -23.27 0.47 14.89
C ARG A 378 -22.29 -0.68 15.13
N LEU A 379 -21.58 -1.11 14.08
CA LEU A 379 -20.45 -2.04 14.20
C LEU A 379 -19.14 -1.26 14.01
N PRO A 380 -18.04 -1.68 14.66
CA PRO A 380 -16.73 -1.07 14.44
C PRO A 380 -16.33 -1.16 12.97
N ILE A 381 -15.97 -0.01 12.38
CA ILE A 381 -15.50 0.08 11.00
C ILE A 381 -13.97 -0.04 11.02
N ARG A 382 -13.43 -1.06 10.32
CA ARG A 382 -11.98 -1.22 10.10
C ARG A 382 -11.47 -0.25 9.06
N SER A 383 -12.19 -0.12 7.95
CA SER A 383 -11.78 0.75 6.86
C SER A 383 -12.95 1.21 5.98
N VAL A 384 -12.82 2.42 5.45
CA VAL A 384 -13.65 2.92 4.34
C VAL A 384 -12.70 3.18 3.18
N THR A 385 -12.97 2.55 2.03
CA THR A 385 -12.14 2.66 0.84
C THR A 385 -13.00 3.06 -0.36
N VAL A 386 -12.44 3.86 -1.26
CA VAL A 386 -13.13 4.30 -2.48
C VAL A 386 -12.36 3.79 -3.68
N TYR A 387 -13.07 3.17 -4.60
CA TYR A 387 -12.53 2.63 -5.85
C TYR A 387 -13.20 3.27 -7.04
N TYR A 388 -12.40 3.73 -8.00
CA TYR A 388 -12.91 4.34 -9.22
C TYR A 388 -12.12 3.93 -10.47
N THR A 389 -12.73 3.99 -11.65
CA THR A 389 -12.07 3.64 -12.90
C THR A 389 -12.56 4.48 -14.08
N GLN A 390 -11.73 4.59 -15.11
CA GLN A 390 -12.10 5.11 -16.43
C GLN A 390 -12.12 4.04 -17.53
N HIS A 391 -12.04 2.76 -17.15
CA HIS A 391 -12.07 1.62 -18.08
C HIS A 391 -13.48 1.02 -18.24
N GLY A 392 -14.50 1.62 -17.61
CA GLY A 392 -15.89 1.20 -17.80
C GLY A 392 -16.39 1.46 -19.22
N LEU A 393 -17.35 0.67 -19.68
CA LEU A 393 -17.99 0.85 -20.99
C LEU A 393 -19.44 1.31 -20.84
N ALA A 394 -20.00 2.00 -21.84
CA ALA A 394 -21.42 2.37 -21.80
C ALA A 394 -22.35 1.15 -21.71
N TYR A 395 -21.94 0.06 -22.36
CA TYR A 395 -22.57 -1.25 -22.31
C TYR A 395 -21.48 -2.32 -22.29
N GLU A 396 -21.61 -3.30 -21.41
CA GLU A 396 -20.69 -4.43 -21.31
C GLU A 396 -21.40 -5.72 -21.76
N SER A 397 -20.78 -6.45 -22.66
CA SER A 397 -21.28 -7.70 -23.21
C SER A 397 -20.29 -8.84 -22.97
N PRO A 398 -20.64 -10.11 -23.27
CA PRO A 398 -19.67 -11.21 -23.17
C PRO A 398 -18.44 -11.03 -24.08
N ALA A 399 -18.51 -10.17 -25.11
CA ALA A 399 -17.38 -9.86 -25.97
C ALA A 399 -16.30 -9.01 -25.26
N ASP A 400 -16.67 -8.31 -24.18
CA ASP A 400 -15.80 -7.37 -23.44
C ASP A 400 -15.09 -8.04 -22.25
N ARG A 401 -15.04 -9.38 -22.27
CA ARG A 401 -14.45 -10.22 -21.21
C ARG A 401 -13.07 -9.76 -20.78
N GLU A 402 -12.16 -9.52 -21.72
CA GLU A 402 -10.78 -9.15 -21.42
C GLU A 402 -10.66 -7.75 -20.81
N VAL A 403 -11.53 -6.82 -21.20
CA VAL A 403 -11.58 -5.47 -20.59
C VAL A 403 -12.09 -5.56 -19.16
N THR A 404 -13.14 -6.37 -18.93
CA THR A 404 -13.76 -6.55 -17.62
C THR A 404 -12.80 -7.17 -16.61
N MET A 405 -12.11 -8.25 -17.01
CA MET A 405 -11.18 -8.98 -16.13
C MET A 405 -9.95 -8.16 -15.74
N ASN A 406 -9.48 -7.30 -16.65
CA ASN A 406 -8.23 -6.56 -16.48
C ASN A 406 -8.46 -5.06 -16.18
N ARG A 407 -9.66 -4.71 -15.70
CA ARG A 407 -10.00 -3.35 -15.30
C ARG A 407 -9.16 -2.91 -14.10
N TYR A 408 -8.44 -1.81 -14.25
CA TYR A 408 -7.77 -1.20 -13.11
C TYR A 408 -8.73 -0.27 -12.37
N TRP A 409 -8.84 -0.45 -11.07
CA TRP A 409 -9.51 0.46 -10.14
C TRP A 409 -8.46 1.30 -9.43
N HIS A 410 -8.54 2.62 -9.55
CA HIS A 410 -7.78 3.53 -8.71
C HIS A 410 -8.34 3.48 -7.29
N PHE A 411 -7.46 3.57 -6.31
CA PHE A 411 -7.82 3.69 -4.89
C PHE A 411 -7.73 5.16 -4.48
N ALA A 412 -8.79 5.67 -3.85
CA ALA A 412 -8.82 6.97 -3.22
C ALA A 412 -9.03 6.79 -1.71
N SER A 413 -8.16 7.41 -0.90
CA SER A 413 -8.21 7.29 0.56
C SER A 413 -9.12 8.38 1.14
N PRO A 414 -10.29 8.02 1.70
CA PRO A 414 -11.23 9.01 2.16
C PRO A 414 -10.97 9.42 3.61
N ARG A 415 -11.08 10.74 3.89
CA ARG A 415 -10.90 11.31 5.23
C ARG A 415 -12.23 11.34 5.97
N ASP A 416 -12.24 10.88 7.23
CA ASP A 416 -13.39 10.99 8.12
C ASP A 416 -13.59 12.46 8.54
N VAL A 417 -14.74 13.04 8.25
CA VAL A 417 -15.12 14.41 8.65
C VAL A 417 -16.23 14.42 9.72
N GLY A 418 -16.43 13.28 10.38
CA GLY A 418 -17.38 13.08 11.48
C GLY A 418 -18.66 12.37 11.02
N ASP A 419 -19.48 13.03 10.21
CA ASP A 419 -20.76 12.48 9.73
C ASP A 419 -20.63 11.61 8.47
N ARG A 420 -19.52 11.77 7.74
CA ARG A 420 -19.23 11.08 6.47
C ARG A 420 -17.73 11.00 6.24
N TRP A 421 -17.35 10.22 5.23
CA TRP A 421 -16.00 10.22 4.67
C TRP A 421 -15.98 10.94 3.34
N VAL A 422 -14.93 11.68 3.04
CA VAL A 422 -14.80 12.45 1.78
C VAL A 422 -13.45 12.21 1.11
N THR A 423 -13.43 12.13 -0.22
CA THR A 423 -12.21 12.03 -1.03
C THR A 423 -12.40 12.72 -2.37
N THR A 424 -11.29 13.14 -2.99
CA THR A 424 -11.26 13.49 -4.41
C THR A 424 -10.99 12.25 -5.27
N LEU A 425 -11.36 12.30 -6.55
CA LEU A 425 -11.16 11.25 -7.55
C LEU A 425 -10.42 11.83 -8.77
N PRO A 426 -9.09 11.92 -8.73
CA PRO A 426 -8.29 12.39 -9.86
C PRO A 426 -8.57 11.55 -11.13
N VAL A 427 -8.82 12.20 -12.28
CA VAL A 427 -9.06 11.52 -13.57
C VAL A 427 -7.95 11.85 -14.57
N ASN A 428 -7.70 10.95 -15.53
CA ASN A 428 -6.72 11.16 -16.60
C ASN A 428 -7.31 11.85 -17.83
N ARG A 429 -8.62 11.68 -18.07
CA ARG A 429 -9.30 12.11 -19.29
C ARG A 429 -10.76 12.44 -19.02
N ILE A 430 -11.38 13.26 -19.86
CA ILE A 430 -12.81 13.60 -19.79
C ILE A 430 -13.65 12.99 -20.93
N ASP A 431 -13.01 12.29 -21.87
CA ASP A 431 -13.68 11.55 -22.96
C ASP A 431 -13.94 10.07 -22.60
N ARG A 432 -13.64 9.66 -21.36
CA ARG A 432 -13.90 8.34 -20.79
C ARG A 432 -14.91 8.44 -19.65
N PRO A 433 -15.77 7.42 -19.44
CA PRO A 433 -16.69 7.44 -18.31
C PRO A 433 -15.93 7.37 -16.97
N LEU A 434 -16.55 7.82 -15.90
CA LEU A 434 -16.07 7.64 -14.52
C LEU A 434 -17.01 6.69 -13.79
N TRP A 435 -16.49 5.56 -13.34
CA TRP A 435 -17.22 4.61 -12.50
C TRP A 435 -16.65 4.64 -11.09
N VAL A 436 -17.49 4.68 -10.07
CA VAL A 436 -17.05 4.78 -8.67
C VAL A 436 -17.97 4.01 -7.72
N TYR A 437 -17.38 3.35 -6.72
CA TYR A 437 -18.08 2.77 -5.58
C TYR A 437 -17.19 2.84 -4.33
N ALA A 438 -17.79 2.67 -3.16
CA ALA A 438 -17.10 2.62 -1.87
C ALA A 438 -17.27 1.26 -1.22
N ASN A 439 -16.25 0.80 -0.50
CA ASN A 439 -16.28 -0.36 0.37
C ASN A 439 -16.17 0.09 1.83
N VAL A 440 -16.96 -0.52 2.70
CA VAL A 440 -16.90 -0.36 4.15
C VAL A 440 -16.70 -1.72 4.77
N GLU A 441 -15.56 -1.89 5.43
CA GLU A 441 -15.16 -3.12 6.09
C GLU A 441 -15.45 -3.01 7.59
N TYR A 442 -16.24 -3.94 8.11
CA TYR A 442 -16.68 -3.99 9.50
C TYR A 442 -16.00 -5.14 10.24
N GLU A 443 -15.70 -4.93 11.52
CA GLU A 443 -15.25 -6.00 12.41
C GLU A 443 -16.36 -6.98 12.69
N LEU A 444 -16.05 -8.29 12.62
CA LEU A 444 -16.95 -9.31 13.15
C LEU A 444 -16.65 -9.51 14.65
N PRO A 445 -17.70 -9.64 15.50
CA PRO A 445 -17.49 -9.93 16.92
C PRO A 445 -16.74 -11.24 17.17
N GLU A 446 -16.96 -12.23 16.30
CA GLU A 446 -16.27 -13.52 16.31
C GLU A 446 -15.95 -13.94 14.87
N PRO A 447 -14.80 -14.59 14.61
CA PRO A 447 -14.48 -15.10 13.29
C PRO A 447 -15.48 -16.15 12.79
N ILE A 448 -15.86 -16.05 11.52
CA ILE A 448 -16.74 -16.99 10.84
C ILE A 448 -15.95 -17.87 9.89
N ARG A 449 -16.17 -19.18 9.96
CA ARG A 449 -15.66 -20.16 9.00
C ARG A 449 -16.75 -20.61 8.03
N GLY A 450 -16.37 -20.83 6.79
CA GLY A 450 -17.27 -21.29 5.74
C GLY A 450 -16.53 -21.99 4.61
N ALA A 451 -17.31 -22.57 3.69
CA ALA A 451 -16.82 -22.99 2.38
C ALA A 451 -17.15 -21.87 1.38
N GLY A 452 -16.12 -21.22 0.87
CA GLY A 452 -16.19 -20.07 -0.03
C GLY A 452 -16.28 -20.49 -1.49
N TYR A 453 -15.66 -19.68 -2.35
CA TYR A 453 -15.61 -19.95 -3.77
C TYR A 453 -14.82 -21.24 -4.04
N TYR A 454 -15.30 -22.04 -5.00
CA TYR A 454 -14.76 -23.37 -5.30
C TYR A 454 -14.65 -24.32 -4.09
N TYR A 455 -15.41 -24.05 -3.01
CA TYR A 455 -15.41 -24.82 -1.76
C TYR A 455 -14.08 -24.81 -1.00
N GLY A 456 -13.26 -23.78 -1.21
CA GLY A 456 -12.13 -23.52 -0.34
C GLY A 456 -12.60 -23.18 1.07
N ASP A 457 -11.95 -23.74 2.08
CA ASP A 457 -12.19 -23.34 3.47
C ASP A 457 -11.64 -21.93 3.69
N TYR A 458 -12.44 -21.07 4.32
CA TYR A 458 -12.00 -19.74 4.73
C TYR A 458 -12.35 -19.44 6.19
N GLU A 459 -11.65 -18.48 6.76
CA GLU A 459 -12.00 -17.82 8.02
C GLU A 459 -12.01 -16.30 7.78
N ALA A 460 -13.07 -15.63 8.23
CA ALA A 460 -13.23 -14.19 8.12
C ALA A 460 -13.49 -13.60 9.51
N ASP A 461 -12.71 -12.61 9.90
CA ASP A 461 -12.85 -11.83 11.13
C ASP A 461 -13.44 -10.43 10.88
N SER A 462 -13.81 -10.17 9.63
CA SER A 462 -14.43 -8.94 9.14
C SER A 462 -15.31 -9.25 7.94
N PHE A 463 -16.17 -8.30 7.57
CA PHE A 463 -16.94 -8.37 6.34
C PHE A 463 -17.05 -7.02 5.65
N THR A 464 -17.21 -7.04 4.33
CA THR A 464 -17.26 -5.83 3.50
C THR A 464 -18.66 -5.62 2.92
N LEU A 465 -19.20 -4.41 3.10
CA LEU A 465 -20.35 -3.90 2.34
C LEU A 465 -19.90 -2.87 1.32
N SER A 466 -20.45 -2.96 0.11
CA SER A 466 -20.14 -2.02 -0.97
C SER A 466 -21.32 -1.10 -1.23
N SER A 467 -21.05 0.14 -1.62
CA SER A 467 -22.07 1.03 -2.17
C SER A 467 -22.46 0.54 -3.56
N LEU A 468 -23.62 1.00 -4.05
CA LEU A 468 -23.95 0.79 -5.46
C LEU A 468 -22.97 1.57 -6.36
N LEU A 469 -22.66 1.00 -7.52
CA LEU A 469 -21.81 1.63 -8.52
C LEU A 469 -22.48 2.89 -9.10
N ILE A 470 -21.81 4.04 -8.98
CA ILE A 470 -22.14 5.25 -9.73
C ILE A 470 -21.42 5.20 -11.07
N ARG A 471 -22.12 5.54 -12.15
CA ARG A 471 -21.56 5.64 -13.51
C ARG A 471 -21.85 7.03 -14.06
N VAL A 472 -20.79 7.74 -14.43
CA VAL A 472 -20.84 9.07 -15.05
C VAL A 472 -20.36 8.96 -16.49
N THR A 473 -21.11 9.55 -17.43
CA THR A 473 -20.75 9.53 -18.84
C THR A 473 -19.70 10.61 -19.17
N PRO A 474 -18.92 10.45 -20.25
CA PRO A 474 -18.01 11.50 -20.73
C PRO A 474 -18.70 12.86 -20.91
N GLU A 475 -19.91 12.89 -21.47
CA GLU A 475 -20.68 14.11 -21.70
C GLU A 475 -21.00 14.83 -20.39
N THR A 476 -21.26 14.07 -19.31
CA THR A 476 -21.55 14.62 -17.99
C THR A 476 -20.27 15.20 -17.36
N LEU A 477 -19.13 14.54 -17.50
CA LEU A 477 -17.84 15.08 -17.02
C LEU A 477 -17.49 16.39 -17.74
N GLN A 478 -17.66 16.42 -19.06
CA GLN A 478 -17.43 17.62 -19.89
C GLN A 478 -18.38 18.76 -19.53
N ALA A 479 -19.68 18.46 -19.34
CA ALA A 479 -20.68 19.45 -18.99
C ALA A 479 -20.48 20.08 -17.60
N ASN A 480 -19.84 19.36 -16.67
CA ASN A 480 -19.50 19.86 -15.33
C ASN A 480 -18.06 20.40 -15.25
N HIS A 481 -17.41 20.66 -16.40
CA HIS A 481 -16.07 21.26 -16.45
C HIS A 481 -15.00 20.52 -15.64
N VAL A 482 -15.09 19.17 -15.59
CA VAL A 482 -14.09 18.35 -14.90
C VAL A 482 -12.72 18.53 -15.56
N VAL A 483 -11.67 18.61 -14.74
CA VAL A 483 -10.28 18.79 -15.18
C VAL A 483 -9.50 17.50 -14.96
N PRO A 484 -8.78 16.97 -15.97
CA PRO A 484 -7.82 15.91 -15.77
C PRO A 484 -6.65 16.35 -14.89
N THR A 485 -6.33 15.58 -13.86
CA THR A 485 -5.25 15.87 -12.89
C THR A 485 -4.27 14.72 -12.73
N LEU A 486 -4.53 13.55 -13.36
CA LEU A 486 -3.59 12.43 -13.35
C LEU A 486 -2.58 12.50 -14.48
N GLU A 487 -1.31 12.66 -14.12
CA GLU A 487 -0.18 12.67 -15.06
C GLU A 487 0.48 11.28 -15.21
N PRO A 488 1.02 10.96 -16.41
CA PRO A 488 1.87 9.79 -16.61
C PRO A 488 3.06 9.75 -15.65
N THR A 489 3.48 8.55 -15.24
CA THR A 489 4.62 8.40 -14.34
C THR A 489 5.42 7.12 -14.63
N PRO A 490 6.76 7.16 -14.53
CA PRO A 490 7.56 5.96 -14.59
C PRO A 490 7.41 5.09 -13.34
N ILE A 491 6.93 5.62 -12.21
CA ILE A 491 6.80 4.89 -10.95
C ILE A 491 5.49 4.09 -10.96
N ILE A 492 5.61 2.77 -11.03
CA ILE A 492 4.47 1.84 -10.98
C ILE A 492 4.03 1.66 -9.52
N GLU A 493 4.99 1.43 -8.62
CA GLU A 493 4.72 1.25 -7.19
C GLU A 493 5.92 1.73 -6.35
N ASP A 494 5.67 2.53 -5.32
CA ASP A 494 6.68 2.99 -4.36
C ASP A 494 6.61 2.21 -3.02
N PHE A 495 5.63 1.32 -2.90
CA PHE A 495 5.37 0.47 -1.74
C PHE A 495 5.24 1.26 -0.43
N GLN A 496 4.81 2.53 -0.51
CA GLN A 496 4.42 3.29 0.67
C GLN A 496 3.12 2.73 1.27
N PRO A 497 2.86 2.95 2.58
CA PRO A 497 1.69 2.39 3.25
C PRO A 497 0.38 2.63 2.51
N GLY A 498 -0.42 1.57 2.38
CA GLY A 498 -1.67 1.59 1.62
C GLY A 498 -1.52 1.12 0.18
N TRP A 499 -0.29 0.86 -0.31
CA TRP A 499 -0.05 0.25 -1.62
C TRP A 499 -0.85 -1.05 -1.80
N GLU A 500 -1.06 -1.83 -0.74
CA GLU A 500 -1.83 -3.08 -0.78
C GLU A 500 -3.29 -2.87 -1.23
N ARG A 501 -3.83 -1.65 -1.12
CA ARG A 501 -5.17 -1.31 -1.62
C ARG A 501 -5.23 -1.24 -3.15
N THR A 502 -4.08 -1.16 -3.82
CA THR A 502 -3.94 -1.15 -5.29
C THR A 502 -3.37 -2.45 -5.87
N TRP A 503 -3.22 -3.45 -5.00
CA TRP A 503 -2.78 -4.81 -5.32
C TRP A 503 -3.78 -5.82 -4.77
N PHE A 504 -3.71 -7.06 -5.25
CA PHE A 504 -4.59 -8.14 -4.81
C PHE A 504 -3.87 -9.48 -4.77
N SER A 505 -4.45 -10.43 -4.05
CA SER A 505 -3.96 -11.81 -3.98
C SER A 505 -5.10 -12.76 -3.66
N TYR A 506 -5.10 -13.93 -4.31
CA TYR A 506 -5.98 -15.05 -3.97
C TYR A 506 -5.35 -16.00 -2.95
N SER A 507 -4.12 -15.74 -2.52
CA SER A 507 -3.40 -16.51 -1.50
C SER A 507 -2.63 -15.53 -0.60
N PRO A 508 -3.34 -14.64 0.11
CA PRO A 508 -2.71 -13.56 0.88
C PRO A 508 -1.70 -14.07 1.92
N GLN A 509 -1.88 -15.29 2.43
CA GLN A 509 -0.99 -15.98 3.37
C GLN A 509 0.40 -16.32 2.82
N ASP A 510 0.57 -16.47 1.50
CA ASP A 510 1.82 -16.95 0.88
C ASP A 510 2.69 -15.81 0.32
N TRP A 511 2.37 -14.57 0.71
CA TRP A 511 2.88 -13.28 0.22
C TRP A 511 2.68 -12.88 -1.26
N PRO A 512 2.22 -13.66 -2.28
CA PRO A 512 2.31 -13.18 -3.65
C PRO A 512 1.31 -12.04 -3.84
N ARG A 513 1.65 -11.11 -4.73
CA ARG A 513 0.85 -9.92 -5.00
C ARG A 513 0.76 -9.67 -6.49
N SER A 514 -0.44 -9.31 -6.92
CA SER A 514 -0.75 -8.95 -8.30
C SER A 514 -1.28 -7.54 -8.39
N THR A 515 -1.04 -6.85 -9.50
CA THR A 515 -1.65 -5.55 -9.81
C THR A 515 -2.02 -5.46 -11.28
N LEU A 516 -3.04 -4.65 -11.56
CA LEU A 516 -3.52 -4.33 -12.91
C LEU A 516 -3.09 -2.92 -13.36
N LYS A 517 -2.18 -2.25 -12.63
CA LYS A 517 -1.71 -0.89 -12.95
C LYS A 517 -1.26 -0.73 -14.41
N LEU A 518 -0.62 -1.75 -14.99
CA LEU A 518 -0.14 -1.69 -16.38
C LEU A 518 -1.27 -1.62 -17.42
N ALA A 519 -2.52 -1.93 -17.04
CA ALA A 519 -3.68 -1.73 -17.90
C ALA A 519 -4.08 -0.26 -18.07
N ASP A 520 -3.63 0.63 -17.18
CA ASP A 520 -3.91 2.07 -17.22
C ASP A 520 -2.76 2.83 -17.91
N GLU A 521 -3.11 3.77 -18.79
CA GLU A 521 -2.17 4.54 -19.61
C GLU A 521 -1.19 5.38 -18.77
N ARG A 522 -1.56 5.71 -17.52
CA ARG A 522 -0.69 6.41 -16.57
C ARG A 522 0.67 5.73 -16.38
N TRP A 523 0.68 4.40 -16.42
CA TRP A 523 1.87 3.57 -16.23
C TRP A 523 2.33 2.89 -17.51
N ALA A 524 1.95 3.42 -18.68
CA ALA A 524 2.44 2.91 -19.95
C ALA A 524 3.97 2.98 -20.02
N ALA A 525 4.60 1.88 -20.43
CA ALA A 525 6.05 1.80 -20.53
C ALA A 525 6.60 2.78 -21.59
N PRO A 526 7.57 3.64 -21.24
CA PRO A 526 8.32 4.41 -22.23
C PRO A 526 9.04 3.49 -23.23
N ALA A 527 9.24 3.97 -24.46
CA ALA A 527 9.97 3.21 -25.48
C ALA A 527 11.42 2.95 -25.03
N GLY A 528 11.87 1.69 -25.11
CA GLY A 528 13.23 1.30 -24.70
C GLY A 528 13.49 1.31 -23.19
N SER A 529 12.45 1.30 -22.36
CA SER A 529 12.59 1.17 -20.90
C SER A 529 12.72 -0.29 -20.47
N SER A 530 13.32 -0.50 -19.30
CA SER A 530 13.31 -1.75 -18.54
C SER A 530 12.37 -1.63 -17.33
N LEU A 531 11.86 -2.76 -16.85
CA LEU A 531 11.17 -2.85 -15.57
C LEU A 531 12.20 -2.99 -14.43
N GLU A 532 12.29 -1.99 -13.57
CA GLU A 532 13.18 -1.98 -12.41
C GLU A 532 12.40 -2.28 -11.11
N LEU A 533 12.88 -3.25 -10.33
CA LEU A 533 12.32 -3.60 -9.02
C LEU A 533 13.42 -3.60 -7.96
N GLN A 534 13.18 -2.90 -6.85
CA GLN A 534 14.04 -2.95 -5.67
C GLN A 534 13.42 -3.87 -4.61
N VAL A 535 14.14 -4.95 -4.31
CA VAL A 535 13.70 -6.04 -3.43
C VAL A 535 14.79 -6.39 -2.42
N ARG A 536 14.38 -6.85 -1.25
CA ARG A 536 15.27 -7.43 -0.24
C ARG A 536 14.65 -8.69 0.36
N THR A 537 15.50 -9.69 0.57
CA THR A 537 15.15 -10.99 1.18
C THR A 537 16.24 -11.38 2.18
N GLU A 538 15.86 -11.94 3.32
CA GLU A 538 16.82 -12.35 4.37
C GLU A 538 17.70 -13.51 3.88
N THR A 539 17.09 -14.54 3.28
CA THR A 539 17.78 -15.72 2.76
C THR A 539 17.82 -15.72 1.24
N PRO A 540 18.78 -16.43 0.62
CA PRO A 540 18.80 -16.62 -0.82
C PRO A 540 17.49 -17.25 -1.30
N ASN A 541 16.87 -16.64 -2.31
CA ASN A 541 15.58 -17.08 -2.86
C ASN A 541 15.53 -16.82 -4.37
N ARG A 542 14.45 -17.27 -5.01
CA ARG A 542 14.18 -16.97 -6.42
C ARG A 542 12.85 -16.26 -6.55
N LEU A 543 12.89 -15.03 -7.08
CA LEU A 543 11.70 -14.24 -7.34
C LEU A 543 11.24 -14.49 -8.77
N VAL A 544 9.96 -14.81 -8.93
CA VAL A 544 9.30 -14.83 -10.23
C VAL A 544 8.55 -13.53 -10.43
N VAL A 545 8.83 -12.87 -11.55
CA VAL A 545 8.06 -11.73 -12.05
C VAL A 545 7.26 -12.23 -13.25
N ALA A 546 5.94 -12.17 -13.15
CA ALA A 546 5.03 -12.59 -14.22
C ALA A 546 4.26 -11.40 -14.79
N LEU A 547 4.08 -11.43 -16.11
CA LEU A 547 3.37 -10.43 -16.91
C LEU A 547 2.41 -11.16 -17.85
N ASP A 548 1.13 -11.15 -17.51
CA ASP A 548 0.08 -11.92 -18.19
C ASP A 548 0.49 -13.40 -18.42
N GLU A 549 0.72 -13.82 -19.68
CA GLU A 549 1.14 -15.17 -20.08
C GLU A 549 2.66 -15.41 -20.08
N TYR A 550 3.45 -14.41 -19.69
CA TYR A 550 4.91 -14.48 -19.64
C TYR A 550 5.43 -14.44 -18.21
N ALA A 551 6.60 -15.03 -17.98
CA ALA A 551 7.29 -14.93 -16.70
C ALA A 551 8.81 -14.99 -16.86
N THR A 552 9.51 -14.51 -15.84
CA THR A 552 10.96 -14.66 -15.68
C THR A 552 11.32 -14.92 -14.23
N GLU A 553 12.48 -15.51 -14.00
CA GLU A 553 12.98 -15.93 -12.69
C GLU A 553 14.30 -15.22 -12.39
N VAL A 554 14.38 -14.61 -11.20
CA VAL A 554 15.55 -13.82 -10.76
C VAL A 554 16.08 -14.41 -9.46
N ALA A 555 17.37 -14.75 -9.45
CA ALA A 555 18.04 -15.21 -8.25
C ALA A 555 18.36 -14.02 -7.32
N LEU A 556 17.98 -14.14 -6.05
CA LEU A 556 18.25 -13.15 -5.02
C LEU A 556 19.24 -13.75 -4.00
N PRO A 557 20.43 -13.16 -3.77
CA PRO A 557 21.43 -13.73 -2.87
C PRO A 557 21.11 -13.71 -1.37
N GLY A 558 20.01 -13.10 -0.92
CA GLY A 558 19.77 -12.88 0.52
C GLY A 558 20.56 -11.69 1.12
N GLY A 559 20.42 -11.48 2.42
CA GLY A 559 21.14 -10.47 3.20
C GLY A 559 20.35 -9.18 3.51
N ASP A 560 21.00 -8.28 4.24
CA ASP A 560 20.39 -7.03 4.73
C ASP A 560 20.34 -5.92 3.66
N GLU A 561 21.07 -6.10 2.56
CA GLU A 561 21.19 -5.12 1.49
C GLU A 561 20.03 -5.17 0.50
N TRP A 562 19.66 -4.00 -0.03
CA TRP A 562 18.66 -3.88 -1.09
C TRP A 562 19.24 -4.27 -2.44
N GLN A 563 18.49 -5.08 -3.19
CA GLN A 563 18.88 -5.55 -4.51
C GLN A 563 18.02 -4.86 -5.56
N THR A 564 18.65 -4.40 -6.64
CA THR A 564 17.96 -3.82 -7.78
C THR A 564 17.97 -4.81 -8.93
N ILE A 565 16.77 -5.20 -9.37
CA ILE A 565 16.53 -6.06 -10.53
C ILE A 565 16.13 -5.15 -11.68
N ARG A 566 16.68 -5.39 -12.88
CA ARG A 566 16.23 -4.77 -14.13
C ARG A 566 15.89 -5.85 -15.13
N LEU A 567 14.70 -5.77 -15.71
CA LEU A 567 14.16 -6.75 -16.65
C LEU A 567 13.76 -6.06 -17.94
N ASN A 568 14.25 -6.54 -19.05
CA ASN A 568 13.88 -6.15 -20.40
C ASN A 568 12.76 -7.06 -20.93
N PRO A 569 12.01 -6.66 -21.97
CA PRO A 569 11.00 -7.53 -22.58
C PRO A 569 11.57 -8.90 -22.94
N GLY A 570 12.78 -8.92 -23.51
CA GLY A 570 13.49 -10.13 -23.90
C GLY A 570 13.85 -11.10 -22.78
N ASP A 571 13.67 -10.74 -21.50
CA ASP A 571 13.91 -11.63 -20.35
C ASP A 571 12.71 -12.49 -20.00
N PHE A 572 11.52 -12.10 -20.45
CA PHE A 572 10.27 -12.80 -20.19
C PHE A 572 10.02 -13.88 -21.24
N ARG A 573 9.56 -15.05 -20.81
CA ARG A 573 9.26 -16.21 -21.67
C ARG A 573 7.83 -16.68 -21.45
N ASN A 574 7.13 -17.02 -22.54
CA ASN A 574 5.84 -17.69 -22.46
C ASN A 574 6.00 -19.22 -22.33
N TRP A 575 4.89 -19.95 -22.32
CA TRP A 575 4.90 -21.42 -22.28
C TRP A 575 5.69 -22.05 -23.45
N SER A 576 5.59 -21.47 -24.65
CA SER A 576 6.32 -21.89 -25.86
C SER A 576 7.80 -21.48 -25.89
N ASP A 577 8.31 -20.88 -24.81
CA ASP A 577 9.66 -20.35 -24.68
C ASP A 577 9.98 -19.16 -25.62
N GLU A 578 8.94 -18.47 -26.09
CA GLU A 578 9.10 -17.29 -26.94
C GLU A 578 9.33 -16.02 -26.09
N PRO A 579 10.26 -15.13 -26.49
CA PRO A 579 10.50 -13.86 -25.81
C PRO A 579 9.33 -12.89 -25.94
N LEU A 580 9.01 -12.15 -24.87
CA LEU A 580 8.16 -10.96 -24.96
C LEU A 580 8.87 -9.91 -25.84
N GLN A 581 8.18 -9.43 -26.86
CA GLN A 581 8.75 -8.51 -27.86
C GLN A 581 8.77 -7.06 -27.37
N HIS A 582 7.74 -6.66 -26.64
CA HIS A 582 7.53 -5.27 -26.21
C HIS A 582 6.56 -5.19 -25.03
N TRP A 583 6.55 -4.08 -24.30
CA TRP A 583 5.67 -3.88 -23.15
C TRP A 583 4.21 -3.56 -23.50
N GLN A 584 3.91 -3.17 -24.75
CA GLN A 584 2.56 -2.75 -25.12
C GLN A 584 1.52 -3.88 -24.91
N GLY A 585 0.39 -3.50 -24.34
CA GLY A 585 -0.76 -4.38 -24.12
C GLY A 585 -0.63 -5.30 -22.89
N ARG A 586 0.42 -5.15 -22.08
CA ARG A 586 0.55 -5.88 -20.82
C ARG A 586 -0.39 -5.31 -19.76
N ARG A 587 -1.05 -6.16 -18.98
CA ARG A 587 -2.09 -5.72 -18.03
C ARG A 587 -1.83 -6.16 -16.60
N LEU A 588 -1.61 -7.45 -16.40
CA LEU A 588 -1.38 -8.07 -15.10
C LEU A 588 0.11 -8.19 -14.82
N LEU A 589 0.56 -7.60 -13.72
CA LEU A 589 1.89 -7.84 -13.14
C LEU A 589 1.74 -8.61 -11.84
N LYS A 590 2.54 -9.67 -11.66
CA LYS A 590 2.55 -10.48 -10.44
C LYS A 590 3.97 -10.73 -9.93
N LEU A 591 4.14 -10.58 -8.62
CA LEU A 591 5.34 -10.93 -7.88
C LEU A 591 5.04 -12.19 -7.06
N THR A 592 5.81 -13.26 -7.26
CA THR A 592 5.54 -14.57 -6.67
C THR A 592 6.79 -15.43 -6.54
N ALA A 593 6.75 -16.49 -5.75
CA ALA A 593 7.83 -17.47 -5.63
C ALA A 593 7.85 -18.47 -6.81
N ALA A 594 6.66 -18.78 -7.33
CA ALA A 594 6.47 -19.66 -8.48
C ALA A 594 5.26 -19.23 -9.31
N GLU A 595 5.32 -19.51 -10.60
CA GLU A 595 4.22 -19.27 -11.53
C GLU A 595 4.01 -20.48 -12.46
N ARG A 596 2.76 -20.68 -12.88
CA ARG A 596 2.37 -21.78 -13.75
C ARG A 596 1.98 -21.23 -15.13
N LEU A 597 2.87 -21.42 -16.09
CA LEU A 597 2.61 -21.09 -17.48
C LEU A 597 1.80 -22.21 -18.13
N ARG A 598 0.65 -21.87 -18.72
CA ARG A 598 -0.26 -22.82 -19.37
C ARG A 598 -0.06 -22.80 -20.89
N PRO A 599 -0.29 -23.93 -21.59
CA PRO A 599 -0.30 -23.94 -23.04
C PRO A 599 -1.37 -22.98 -23.60
N PRO A 600 -1.14 -22.39 -24.78
CA PRO A 600 -2.16 -21.60 -25.47
C PRO A 600 -3.47 -22.38 -25.61
N ALA A 601 -4.59 -21.66 -25.56
CA ALA A 601 -5.91 -22.28 -25.66
C ALA A 601 -6.01 -23.17 -26.91
N ARG A 602 -6.49 -24.41 -26.73
CA ARG A 602 -6.60 -25.46 -27.77
C ARG A 602 -5.29 -26.13 -28.21
N THR A 603 -4.18 -25.88 -27.51
CA THR A 603 -2.94 -26.65 -27.65
C THR A 603 -2.87 -27.72 -26.56
N ALA A 604 -2.53 -28.96 -26.93
CA ALA A 604 -2.28 -30.03 -25.96
C ALA A 604 -0.85 -29.90 -25.39
N GLY A 605 -0.71 -29.90 -24.07
CA GLY A 605 0.58 -29.80 -23.38
C GLY A 605 0.40 -29.78 -21.86
N GLU A 606 1.47 -30.11 -21.13
CA GLU A 606 1.50 -29.99 -19.67
C GLU A 606 1.87 -28.56 -19.27
N ASP A 607 1.42 -28.14 -18.08
CA ASP A 607 1.78 -26.84 -17.52
C ASP A 607 3.30 -26.77 -17.26
N LYS A 608 3.92 -25.61 -17.54
CA LYS A 608 5.32 -25.32 -17.22
C LYS A 608 5.39 -24.50 -15.92
N ILE A 609 6.11 -24.99 -14.91
CA ILE A 609 6.32 -24.26 -13.65
C ILE A 609 7.66 -23.52 -13.75
N ILE A 610 7.65 -22.23 -13.42
CA ILE A 610 8.83 -21.39 -13.24
C ILE A 610 8.94 -20.98 -11.77
N GLY A 611 10.16 -20.87 -11.25
CA GLY A 611 10.40 -20.61 -9.83
C GLY A 611 10.25 -21.85 -8.94
N GLY A 612 10.04 -21.62 -7.64
CA GLY A 612 10.03 -22.69 -6.64
C GLY A 612 9.42 -22.28 -5.30
N ARG A 613 9.75 -23.05 -4.25
CA ARG A 613 9.31 -22.74 -2.88
C ARG A 613 10.09 -21.55 -2.34
N TRP A 614 9.40 -20.62 -1.67
CA TRP A 614 10.04 -19.54 -0.93
C TRP A 614 10.51 -20.03 0.45
N GLU A 615 11.74 -19.68 0.83
CA GLU A 615 12.32 -19.97 2.13
C GLU A 615 12.38 -18.70 2.98
N GLY A 616 12.05 -18.79 4.27
CA GLY A 616 12.13 -17.65 5.20
C GLY A 616 10.95 -16.66 5.10
N ALA A 617 11.18 -15.44 5.59
CA ALA A 617 10.20 -14.37 5.59
C ALA A 617 9.87 -13.87 4.18
N ALA A 618 8.69 -13.25 4.01
CA ALA A 618 8.28 -12.64 2.75
C ALA A 618 9.30 -11.57 2.29
N PRO A 619 9.50 -11.40 0.96
CA PRO A 619 10.35 -10.34 0.46
C PRO A 619 9.79 -8.96 0.81
N THR A 620 10.69 -8.00 0.98
CA THR A 620 10.34 -6.59 1.12
C THR A 620 10.63 -5.86 -0.19
N PHE A 621 9.73 -4.96 -0.58
CA PHE A 621 9.84 -4.16 -1.80
C PHE A 621 9.81 -2.68 -1.43
N ARG A 622 10.49 -1.83 -2.22
CA ARG A 622 10.48 -0.37 -1.98
C ARG A 622 10.35 0.49 -3.23
N LEU A 623 10.50 -0.10 -4.42
CA LEU A 623 10.33 0.62 -5.69
C LEU A 623 10.11 -0.36 -6.83
N LEU A 624 9.11 -0.10 -7.67
CA LEU A 624 8.85 -0.73 -8.96
C LEU A 624 8.59 0.39 -9.97
N ARG A 625 9.38 0.45 -11.05
CA ARG A 625 9.26 1.54 -12.03
C ARG A 625 9.74 1.12 -13.42
N TRP A 626 9.43 1.95 -14.39
CA TRP A 626 10.15 2.00 -15.66
C TRP A 626 11.47 2.74 -15.47
N SER A 627 12.58 2.11 -15.81
CA SER A 627 13.91 2.74 -15.88
C SER A 627 14.36 2.84 -17.32
N ALA A 628 15.08 3.91 -17.69
CA ALA A 628 15.86 3.89 -18.92
C ALA A 628 16.96 2.81 -18.82
N ASP A 629 17.29 2.16 -19.93
CA ASP A 629 18.52 1.37 -20.06
C ASP A 629 19.72 2.31 -19.88
N ASP A 630 20.19 2.54 -18.64
CA ASP A 630 21.37 3.37 -18.39
C ASP A 630 22.41 2.63 -17.53
N GLU A 631 23.60 2.48 -18.10
CA GLU A 631 24.85 2.25 -17.37
C GLU A 631 25.03 3.43 -16.39
N SER A 632 24.84 3.22 -15.08
CA SER A 632 24.97 4.27 -14.07
C SER A 632 26.38 4.36 -13.51
N VAL A 633 26.89 5.58 -13.29
CA VAL A 633 28.16 5.83 -12.57
C VAL A 633 28.00 5.39 -11.10
N PRO A 634 28.97 4.64 -10.52
CA PRO A 634 28.92 4.28 -9.11
C PRO A 634 29.07 5.53 -8.23
N VAL A 635 28.25 5.62 -7.18
CA VAL A 635 28.38 6.65 -6.13
C VAL A 635 29.37 6.18 -5.06
N LEU A 636 29.99 7.14 -4.37
CA LEU A 636 30.94 6.90 -3.28
C LEU A 636 30.29 6.01 -2.21
N ASP A 637 30.99 4.96 -1.79
CA ASP A 637 30.46 4.07 -0.77
C ASP A 637 30.28 4.81 0.58
N GLY A 638 29.26 4.39 1.33
CA GLY A 638 28.91 5.05 2.58
C GLY A 638 29.98 4.96 3.67
N GLN A 639 30.85 3.94 3.66
CA GLN A 639 31.92 3.84 4.65
C GLN A 639 32.98 4.91 4.40
N SER A 640 33.42 5.05 3.15
CA SER A 640 34.40 6.05 2.73
C SER A 640 33.88 7.48 2.91
N LEU A 641 32.63 7.77 2.52
CA LEU A 641 32.06 9.11 2.64
C LEU A 641 31.89 9.56 4.10
N LEU A 642 31.66 8.61 5.01
CA LEU A 642 31.33 8.87 6.42
C LEU A 642 32.51 8.67 7.37
N ASP A 643 33.72 8.47 6.84
CA ASP A 643 34.94 8.33 7.64
C ASP A 643 35.61 9.69 7.90
N LEU A 644 34.93 10.58 8.62
CA LEU A 644 35.40 11.94 8.89
C LEU A 644 35.06 12.44 10.30
N PHE A 645 34.37 11.62 11.09
CA PHE A 645 34.01 11.96 12.47
C PHE A 645 35.20 11.78 13.40
N PRO A 646 35.51 12.75 14.27
CA PRO A 646 36.54 12.58 15.30
C PRO A 646 36.21 11.41 16.25
N GLU A 647 37.26 10.79 16.82
CA GLU A 647 37.08 9.77 17.85
C GLU A 647 36.34 10.30 19.08
N SER A 648 35.53 9.44 19.71
CA SER A 648 34.82 9.85 20.94
C SER A 648 35.82 10.01 22.08
N SER A 649 35.65 11.10 22.83
CA SER A 649 36.45 11.43 23.99
C SER A 649 35.93 10.79 25.28
N PHE A 650 34.74 10.19 25.26
CA PHE A 650 34.11 9.54 26.41
C PHE A 650 33.84 8.07 26.14
N ARG A 651 34.04 7.21 27.14
CA ARG A 651 33.75 5.78 27.07
C ARG A 651 33.21 5.29 28.40
N VAL A 652 32.12 4.54 28.35
CA VAL A 652 31.62 3.79 29.50
C VAL A 652 32.37 2.46 29.59
N ALA A 653 32.63 1.98 30.80
CA ALA A 653 33.20 0.65 31.02
C ALA A 653 32.32 -0.44 30.39
N GLU A 654 32.93 -1.48 29.83
CA GLU A 654 32.23 -2.54 29.07
C GLU A 654 31.10 -3.22 29.88
N GLU A 655 31.30 -3.36 31.19
CA GLU A 655 30.33 -3.91 32.14
C GLU A 655 29.03 -3.09 32.27
N ARG A 656 29.11 -1.79 31.95
CA ARG A 656 28.00 -0.83 32.00
C ARG A 656 27.52 -0.42 30.60
N ALA A 657 28.05 -1.06 29.56
CA ALA A 657 27.77 -0.67 28.19
C ALA A 657 26.32 -0.98 27.76
N GLY A 658 25.65 -1.98 28.35
CA GLY A 658 24.34 -2.45 27.89
C GLY A 658 24.42 -3.15 26.53
N GLN A 659 23.29 -3.36 25.86
CA GLN A 659 23.21 -3.98 24.53
C GLN A 659 22.64 -3.00 23.51
N THR A 660 23.24 -2.94 22.31
CA THR A 660 22.72 -2.13 21.19
C THR A 660 22.27 -3.02 20.05
N SER A 661 21.16 -2.65 19.43
CA SER A 661 20.75 -3.19 18.14
C SER A 661 20.37 -2.06 17.21
N VAL A 662 20.58 -2.27 15.90
CA VAL A 662 20.16 -1.36 14.85
C VAL A 662 19.17 -2.09 13.96
N SER A 663 18.09 -1.41 13.56
CA SER A 663 17.10 -1.94 12.63
C SER A 663 16.75 -0.91 11.56
N ASP A 664 16.61 -1.39 10.33
CA ASP A 664 16.03 -0.65 9.21
C ASP A 664 14.59 -1.10 8.90
N ARG A 665 14.04 -1.99 9.73
CA ARG A 665 12.64 -2.39 9.64
C ARG A 665 11.80 -1.36 10.38
N PHE A 666 10.88 -0.73 9.66
CA PHE A 666 9.88 0.09 10.29
C PHE A 666 8.96 -0.77 11.16
N VAL A 667 8.82 -0.36 12.41
CA VAL A 667 7.78 -0.79 13.33
C VAL A 667 7.14 0.48 13.86
N PRO A 668 5.79 0.62 13.89
CA PRO A 668 5.17 1.81 14.48
C PRO A 668 5.76 2.10 15.85
N SER A 669 6.24 3.34 16.05
CA SER A 669 6.85 3.72 17.34
C SER A 669 5.83 3.61 18.47
N GLY A 670 4.53 3.75 18.18
CA GLY A 670 3.48 3.98 19.19
C GLY A 670 3.42 5.43 19.65
N SER A 671 4.27 6.32 19.11
CA SER A 671 4.23 7.76 19.37
C SER A 671 3.08 8.41 18.61
N LEU A 672 2.45 9.41 19.23
CA LEU A 672 1.40 10.21 18.59
C LEU A 672 2.02 11.44 17.91
N TRP A 673 1.84 11.50 16.59
CA TRP A 673 2.21 12.61 15.72
C TRP A 673 0.94 13.37 15.29
N ALA A 674 1.08 14.46 14.53
CA ALA A 674 -0.08 15.18 14.03
C ALA A 674 -0.99 14.27 13.18
N ASP A 675 -2.30 14.52 13.22
CA ASP A 675 -3.29 13.68 12.53
C ASP A 675 -3.00 13.61 11.02
N GLY A 676 -3.04 12.40 10.46
CA GLY A 676 -2.76 12.14 9.04
C GLY A 676 -1.27 12.04 8.68
N LEU A 677 -0.35 12.20 9.64
CA LEU A 677 1.07 11.96 9.40
C LEU A 677 1.42 10.46 9.45
N ASP A 678 2.15 10.01 8.45
CA ASP A 678 2.67 8.65 8.35
C ASP A 678 4.16 8.61 8.71
N GLU A 679 4.49 8.00 9.85
CA GLU A 679 5.86 7.91 10.37
C GLU A 679 6.80 7.14 9.43
N GLN A 680 6.26 6.29 8.53
CA GLN A 680 7.07 5.55 7.57
C GLN A 680 7.79 6.45 6.57
N LEU A 681 7.22 7.63 6.30
CA LEU A 681 7.81 8.61 5.40
C LEU A 681 9.11 9.20 5.96
N VAL A 682 9.19 9.40 7.29
CA VAL A 682 10.41 9.93 7.93
C VAL A 682 11.39 8.82 8.31
N PHE A 683 10.92 7.62 8.67
CA PHE A 683 11.78 6.56 9.21
C PHE A 683 12.92 6.18 8.25
N HIS A 684 14.14 6.14 8.81
CA HIS A 684 15.30 5.56 8.14
C HIS A 684 15.88 4.38 8.93
N ARG A 685 16.27 4.60 10.20
CA ARG A 685 16.80 3.55 11.09
C ARG A 685 16.45 3.79 12.55
N GLU A 686 16.28 2.70 13.30
CA GLU A 686 16.20 2.69 14.77
C GLU A 686 17.53 2.19 15.36
N LEU A 687 18.06 2.92 16.33
CA LEU A 687 19.07 2.45 17.28
C LEU A 687 18.37 2.20 18.62
N ARG A 688 18.45 0.97 19.10
CA ARG A 688 17.88 0.55 20.38
C ARG A 688 18.99 0.21 21.35
N HIS A 689 18.92 0.76 22.56
CA HIS A 689 19.77 0.45 23.69
C HIS A 689 18.94 -0.25 24.77
N ASP A 690 19.37 -1.45 25.19
CA ASP A 690 18.75 -2.23 26.26
C ASP A 690 19.72 -2.41 27.43
N GLN A 691 19.30 -1.96 28.62
CA GLN A 691 19.99 -2.17 29.90
C GLN A 691 18.96 -2.24 31.04
N SER A 692 18.83 -1.20 31.87
CA SER A 692 17.76 -1.08 32.86
C SER A 692 16.64 -0.20 32.33
N GLU A 693 15.43 -0.28 32.88
CA GLU A 693 14.26 0.47 32.38
C GLU A 693 14.55 1.97 32.24
N GLU A 694 15.19 2.56 33.26
CA GLU A 694 15.46 4.00 33.34
C GLU A 694 16.45 4.50 32.29
N ASN A 695 17.38 3.65 31.82
CA ASN A 695 18.44 4.03 30.88
C ASN A 695 18.38 3.31 29.53
N SER A 696 17.32 2.51 29.30
CA SER A 696 17.01 1.94 28.00
C SER A 696 16.32 2.96 27.11
N TYR A 697 16.62 2.94 25.82
CA TYR A 697 15.99 3.86 24.87
C TYR A 697 15.87 3.28 23.45
N ARG A 698 14.95 3.87 22.68
CA ARG A 698 14.84 3.70 21.24
C ARG A 698 14.96 5.06 20.58
N LEU A 699 16.01 5.23 19.78
CA LEU A 699 16.31 6.43 19.02
C LEU A 699 16.04 6.14 17.55
N ARG A 700 15.33 7.04 16.84
CA ARG A 700 15.10 6.91 15.40
C ARG A 700 15.69 8.09 14.65
N MET A 701 16.52 7.75 13.67
CA MET A 701 17.05 8.68 12.68
C MET A 701 16.13 8.71 11.48
N GLY A 702 15.82 9.91 11.00
CA GLY A 702 14.95 10.16 9.87
C GLY A 702 15.74 10.27 8.56
N ARG A 703 15.06 10.13 7.42
CA ARG A 703 15.67 10.19 6.08
C ARG A 703 16.42 11.50 5.81
N GLY A 704 16.01 12.59 6.45
CA GLY A 704 16.70 13.88 6.38
C GLY A 704 18.01 13.95 7.17
N GLY A 705 18.31 12.99 8.05
CA GLY A 705 19.50 13.05 8.92
C GLY A 705 19.24 13.66 10.31
N GLN A 706 17.98 13.95 10.62
CA GLN A 706 17.50 14.37 11.93
C GLN A 706 17.21 13.19 12.86
N LEU A 707 17.34 13.39 14.16
CA LEU A 707 16.76 12.49 15.16
C LEU A 707 15.32 12.97 15.41
N TYR A 708 14.35 12.16 14.97
CA TYR A 708 12.93 12.54 14.98
C TYR A 708 12.10 11.79 16.06
N SER A 709 12.66 10.76 16.69
CA SER A 709 12.04 10.08 17.82
C SER A 709 13.12 9.61 18.80
N LEU A 710 12.85 9.78 20.10
CA LEU A 710 13.67 9.25 21.19
C LEU A 710 12.73 8.87 22.33
N ARG A 711 12.53 7.57 22.49
CA ARG A 711 11.67 6.98 23.51
C ARG A 711 12.50 6.35 24.63
N GLY A 712 12.17 6.67 25.88
CA GLY A 712 12.72 6.03 27.08
C GLY A 712 11.60 5.71 28.08
N ALA A 713 11.93 5.49 29.35
CA ALA A 713 10.94 5.30 30.42
C ALA A 713 9.96 6.48 30.56
N PHE A 714 10.34 7.68 30.10
CA PHE A 714 9.47 8.87 30.02
C PHE A 714 8.47 8.87 28.84
N GLY A 715 8.44 7.84 28.00
CA GLY A 715 7.65 7.84 26.76
C GLY A 715 8.39 8.53 25.60
N GLU A 716 7.68 9.19 24.69
CA GLU A 716 8.29 9.92 23.57
C GLU A 716 8.77 11.31 24.01
N SER A 717 10.06 11.59 23.85
CA SER A 717 10.61 12.92 24.12
C SER A 717 10.42 13.90 22.97
N VAL A 718 10.39 13.42 21.72
CA VAL A 718 10.31 14.34 20.57
C VAL A 718 8.88 14.89 20.42
N PRO A 719 8.72 16.20 20.23
CA PRO A 719 7.40 16.83 20.09
C PRO A 719 6.55 16.25 18.96
N PRO A 720 5.22 16.38 19.06
CA PRO A 720 4.36 16.08 17.93
C PRO A 720 4.55 17.18 16.87
N SER A 721 4.77 16.80 15.62
CA SER A 721 4.89 17.71 14.45
C SER A 721 3.59 18.44 14.09
N PHE A 722 2.82 18.88 15.09
CA PHE A 722 1.52 19.52 14.97
C PHE A 722 1.62 20.92 14.40
N ARG A 723 0.74 21.23 13.44
CA ARG A 723 0.49 22.56 12.89
C ARG A 723 -1.01 22.83 12.86
N GLU A 724 -1.38 24.10 13.00
CA GLU A 724 -2.78 24.52 12.83
C GLU A 724 -3.21 24.32 11.36
N PRO A 725 -4.50 24.03 11.06
CA PRO A 725 -4.97 23.72 9.71
C PRO A 725 -4.70 24.78 8.62
N ASN A 726 -4.32 25.99 9.01
CA ASN A 726 -4.05 27.12 8.12
C ASN A 726 -2.55 27.46 7.97
N GLN A 727 -1.65 26.61 8.46
CA GLN A 727 -0.19 26.79 8.34
C GLN A 727 0.42 25.76 7.40
N ASP A 728 1.58 26.08 6.83
CA ASP A 728 2.39 25.12 6.07
C ASP A 728 2.77 23.92 6.94
N ALA A 729 2.78 22.75 6.32
CA ALA A 729 3.13 21.51 7.01
C ALA A 729 4.66 21.42 7.17
N SER A 730 5.10 20.94 8.34
CA SER A 730 6.53 20.72 8.63
C SER A 730 6.72 19.37 9.33
N PRO A 731 6.26 18.26 8.72
CA PRO A 731 6.27 16.95 9.37
C PRO A 731 7.71 16.47 9.62
N TRP A 732 8.09 16.38 10.90
CA TRP A 732 9.43 15.97 11.35
C TRP A 732 10.58 16.78 10.75
N ASN A 733 10.33 18.04 10.38
CA ASN A 733 11.35 18.96 9.88
C ASN A 733 11.71 20.01 10.92
N ASP A 734 10.71 20.68 11.48
CA ASP A 734 10.86 21.43 12.73
C ASP A 734 10.64 20.51 13.94
N GLU A 735 10.99 20.97 15.14
CA GLU A 735 10.75 20.24 16.38
C GLU A 735 11.44 18.86 16.49
N VAL A 736 12.53 18.68 15.77
CA VAL A 736 13.40 17.48 15.80
C VAL A 736 14.79 17.87 16.28
N TRP A 737 15.62 16.91 16.68
CA TRP A 737 17.02 17.17 17.01
C TRP A 737 17.85 17.24 15.71
N GLN A 738 18.35 18.43 15.38
CA GLN A 738 19.04 18.71 14.13
C GLN A 738 20.09 19.82 14.24
N PHE A 739 20.82 20.06 13.14
CA PHE A 739 21.72 21.20 12.96
C PHE A 739 21.12 22.17 11.93
N VAL A 740 21.01 23.46 12.27
CA VAL A 740 20.56 24.50 11.33
C VAL A 740 21.58 25.62 11.23
N ALA A 741 22.00 25.96 10.02
CA ALA A 741 22.96 27.02 9.76
C ALA A 741 22.26 28.25 9.18
N VAL A 742 22.43 29.42 9.80
CA VAL A 742 21.80 30.68 9.36
C VAL A 742 22.86 31.66 8.82
N CYS A 743 22.62 32.20 7.63
CA CYS A 743 23.44 33.25 7.04
C CYS A 743 22.88 34.62 7.44
N THR A 744 23.42 35.25 8.49
CA THR A 744 22.77 36.43 9.07
C THR A 744 22.81 37.68 8.17
N ARG A 745 23.77 37.74 7.24
CA ARG A 745 23.92 38.84 6.27
C ARG A 745 22.75 38.90 5.28
N TYR A 746 22.26 37.76 4.82
CA TYR A 746 21.26 37.67 3.75
C TYR A 746 19.90 37.12 4.24
N ASN A 747 19.72 36.93 5.55
CA ASN A 747 18.51 36.35 6.13
C ASN A 747 17.38 37.39 6.31
N GLY A 748 16.61 37.57 5.25
CA GLY A 748 15.37 38.36 5.20
C GLY A 748 15.58 39.82 4.80
N VAL A 749 14.48 40.50 4.45
CA VAL A 749 14.48 41.93 4.10
C VAL A 749 15.06 42.80 5.22
N ALA A 750 14.83 42.41 6.48
CA ALA A 750 15.41 43.10 7.64
C ALA A 750 16.95 43.02 7.67
N ALA A 751 17.58 41.99 7.09
CA ALA A 751 19.03 41.93 6.97
C ALA A 751 19.56 42.91 5.93
N LEU A 752 18.91 42.97 4.76
CA LEU A 752 19.20 43.94 3.72
C LEU A 752 19.08 45.39 4.24
N GLN A 753 18.02 45.72 4.97
CA GLN A 753 17.82 47.05 5.57
C GLN A 753 18.88 47.41 6.63
N ARG A 754 19.54 46.43 7.25
CA ARG A 754 20.64 46.68 8.21
C ARG A 754 21.96 47.01 7.50
N THR A 755 22.14 46.55 6.26
CA THR A 755 23.39 46.75 5.51
C THR A 755 23.38 48.00 4.65
N GLY A 756 22.20 48.54 4.32
CA GLY A 756 22.07 49.82 3.63
C GLY A 756 20.63 50.35 3.55
N SER A 757 20.48 51.52 2.92
CA SER A 757 19.15 52.13 2.71
C SER A 757 18.40 51.40 1.61
N VAL A 758 17.17 50.96 1.90
CA VAL A 758 16.27 50.27 0.97
C VAL A 758 14.98 51.10 0.84
N PRO A 759 14.62 51.60 -0.35
CA PRO A 759 13.36 52.32 -0.56
C PRO A 759 12.13 51.44 -0.27
N ASP A 760 11.03 52.05 0.18
CA ASP A 760 9.77 51.33 0.44
C ASP A 760 9.24 50.61 -0.81
N GLU A 761 9.42 51.21 -1.99
CA GLU A 761 9.07 50.60 -3.29
C GLU A 761 9.87 49.30 -3.53
N THR A 762 11.16 49.28 -3.16
CA THR A 762 11.98 48.07 -3.23
C THR A 762 11.47 47.02 -2.25
N VAL A 763 11.18 47.40 -0.99
CA VAL A 763 10.63 46.47 0.01
C VAL A 763 9.33 45.83 -0.47
N GLN A 764 8.43 46.63 -1.06
CA GLN A 764 7.18 46.15 -1.62
C GLN A 764 7.43 45.16 -2.77
N ALA A 765 8.32 45.50 -3.71
CA ALA A 765 8.68 44.61 -4.82
C ALA A 765 9.28 43.28 -4.36
N LEU A 766 10.09 43.28 -3.28
CA LEU A 766 10.61 42.04 -2.68
C LEU A 766 9.47 41.19 -2.10
N ASN A 767 8.53 41.78 -1.38
CA ASN A 767 7.39 41.05 -0.81
C ASN A 767 6.45 40.46 -1.89
N ASP A 768 6.33 41.14 -3.03
CA ASP A 768 5.40 40.77 -4.10
C ASP A 768 6.00 39.77 -5.12
N CYS A 769 7.29 39.41 -5.00
CA CYS A 769 7.97 38.58 -6.02
C CYS A 769 7.66 37.08 -5.92
N GLY A 770 6.96 36.62 -4.89
CA GLY A 770 6.55 35.21 -4.74
C GLY A 770 7.64 34.23 -4.28
N TYR A 771 8.79 34.73 -3.81
CA TYR A 771 9.91 33.94 -3.27
C TYR A 771 10.28 34.39 -1.86
N GLU A 772 10.73 33.45 -1.04
CA GLU A 772 11.14 33.73 0.33
C GLU A 772 12.60 34.18 0.45
N PHE A 773 12.83 35.11 1.38
CA PHE A 773 14.12 35.79 1.61
C PHE A 773 14.82 35.33 2.88
N SER A 774 14.25 34.38 3.63
CA SER A 774 14.94 33.85 4.80
C SER A 774 16.04 32.89 4.36
N TYR A 775 17.24 33.05 4.92
CA TYR A 775 18.42 32.26 4.56
C TYR A 775 18.95 31.48 5.76
N PHE A 776 18.35 30.32 5.95
CA PHE A 776 18.83 29.28 6.83
C PHE A 776 18.73 27.93 6.14
N VAL A 777 19.63 27.01 6.50
CA VAL A 777 19.73 25.70 5.87
C VAL A 777 19.47 24.63 6.91
N HIS A 778 18.44 23.84 6.69
CA HIS A 778 18.07 22.70 7.51
C HIS A 778 18.91 21.48 7.21
N ASN A 779 19.16 20.68 8.25
CA ASN A 779 19.60 19.30 8.12
C ASN A 779 18.39 18.38 7.86
N SER A 780 17.21 18.65 8.42
CA SER A 780 16.04 17.75 8.30
C SER A 780 15.33 17.78 6.93
N GLY A 781 14.93 18.96 6.44
CA GLY A 781 14.07 19.08 5.27
C GLY A 781 13.42 20.46 5.12
N ALA A 782 12.39 20.53 4.28
CA ALA A 782 11.71 21.75 3.87
C ALA A 782 10.25 21.83 4.34
N TYR A 783 9.70 23.04 4.37
CA TYR A 783 8.30 23.30 4.64
C TYR A 783 7.46 22.95 3.41
N ILE A 784 6.32 22.30 3.65
CA ILE A 784 5.40 21.89 2.60
C ILE A 784 4.24 22.87 2.55
N PRO A 785 4.11 23.63 1.45
CA PRO A 785 2.99 24.53 1.26
C PRO A 785 1.67 23.76 1.29
N ARG A 786 0.64 24.37 1.84
CA ARG A 786 -0.70 23.75 1.96
C ARG A 786 -1.28 23.25 0.64
N GLU A 787 -0.96 23.92 -0.46
CA GLU A 787 -1.46 23.60 -1.82
C GLU A 787 -0.58 22.58 -2.54
N SER A 788 0.48 22.08 -1.91
CA SER A 788 1.38 21.11 -2.52
C SER A 788 0.74 19.71 -2.56
N ASP A 789 0.92 19.02 -3.68
CA ASP A 789 0.60 17.60 -3.82
C ASP A 789 1.57 16.69 -3.02
N ARG A 790 2.67 17.25 -2.50
CA ARG A 790 3.64 16.54 -1.66
C ARG A 790 3.19 16.52 -0.22
N SER A 791 3.39 15.39 0.45
CA SER A 791 3.23 15.28 1.91
C SER A 791 4.50 15.69 2.68
N THR A 792 5.70 15.49 2.10
CA THR A 792 7.01 15.73 2.75
C THR A 792 8.12 16.06 1.73
N LEU A 793 9.18 16.73 2.20
CA LEU A 793 10.44 16.96 1.47
C LEU A 793 11.58 16.98 2.49
N TYR A 794 12.33 15.89 2.59
CA TYR A 794 13.50 15.79 3.47
C TYR A 794 14.78 16.17 2.72
N CYS A 795 15.80 16.57 3.47
CA CYS A 795 17.14 16.78 2.92
C CYS A 795 17.64 15.50 2.24
N PRO A 796 18.03 15.52 0.96
CA PRO A 796 18.36 14.29 0.24
C PRO A 796 19.45 13.48 0.92
N LEU A 797 19.17 12.19 1.16
CA LEU A 797 20.08 11.25 1.78
C LEU A 797 21.11 10.77 0.75
N LEU A 798 22.37 11.12 0.97
CA LEU A 798 23.47 10.82 0.05
C LEU A 798 24.24 9.57 0.47
N ALA A 799 24.32 9.29 1.78
CA ALA A 799 24.87 8.05 2.32
C ALA A 799 24.37 7.79 3.74
N SER A 800 24.34 6.52 4.14
CA SER A 800 24.15 6.13 5.54
C SER A 800 24.81 4.80 5.85
N THR A 801 25.41 4.71 7.04
CA THR A 801 25.99 3.47 7.58
C THR A 801 25.53 3.23 9.01
N ALA A 802 25.57 1.96 9.41
CA ALA A 802 25.37 1.53 10.78
C ALA A 802 26.45 0.51 11.10
N ASP A 803 26.97 0.57 12.31
CA ASP A 803 27.97 -0.36 12.80
C ASP A 803 27.57 -0.77 14.21
N ALA A 804 27.23 -2.05 14.36
CA ALA A 804 26.82 -2.63 15.64
C ALA A 804 28.00 -2.79 16.60
N GLU A 805 29.22 -3.01 16.10
CA GLU A 805 30.42 -3.16 16.93
C GLU A 805 30.82 -1.82 17.54
N THR A 806 30.78 -0.74 16.74
CA THR A 806 31.04 0.62 17.23
C THR A 806 29.78 1.33 17.72
N ARG A 807 28.62 0.66 17.71
CA ARG A 807 27.33 1.12 18.24
C ARG A 807 26.91 2.49 17.66
N THR A 808 27.16 2.67 16.37
CA THR A 808 27.11 3.97 15.71
C THR A 808 26.20 3.97 14.48
N LEU A 809 25.40 5.02 14.32
CA LEU A 809 24.70 5.39 13.09
C LEU A 809 25.34 6.64 12.48
N ARG A 810 25.56 6.64 11.17
CA ARG A 810 26.07 7.80 10.43
C ARG A 810 25.23 8.07 9.18
N MET A 811 25.09 9.34 8.84
CA MET A 811 24.33 9.81 7.67
C MET A 811 25.03 11.01 7.03
N CYS A 812 24.90 11.15 5.72
CA CYS A 812 25.28 12.35 4.97
C CYS A 812 24.07 12.82 4.16
N ASN A 813 23.70 14.07 4.34
CA ASN A 813 22.57 14.70 3.67
C ASN A 813 23.02 16.02 3.02
N TRP A 814 22.45 16.33 1.85
CA TRP A 814 22.54 17.70 1.32
C TRP A 814 21.50 18.57 2.03
N GLY A 815 21.96 19.60 2.73
CA GLY A 815 21.08 20.49 3.47
C GLY A 815 20.20 21.31 2.53
N LEU A 816 18.97 21.62 2.94
CA LEU A 816 18.03 22.42 2.15
C LEU A 816 17.78 23.77 2.79
N VAL A 817 17.63 24.81 1.96
CA VAL A 817 16.88 26.00 2.38
C VAL A 817 15.42 25.57 2.49
N PRO A 818 14.78 25.67 3.67
CA PRO A 818 13.52 24.98 3.91
C PRO A 818 12.33 25.66 3.25
N GLN A 819 12.50 26.87 2.73
CA GLN A 819 11.50 27.50 1.88
C GLN A 819 11.58 26.89 0.48
N VAL A 820 10.53 26.17 0.08
CA VAL A 820 10.50 25.50 -1.23
C VAL A 820 10.52 26.47 -2.41
N ARG A 821 10.14 27.73 -2.19
CA ARG A 821 10.36 28.83 -3.13
C ARG A 821 11.28 29.85 -2.49
N THR A 822 12.53 29.88 -2.91
CA THR A 822 13.55 30.76 -2.32
C THR A 822 14.47 31.36 -3.37
N ILE A 823 15.08 32.51 -3.03
CA ILE A 823 16.17 33.09 -3.82
C ILE A 823 17.56 32.56 -3.39
N HIS A 824 17.62 31.78 -2.33
CA HIS A 824 18.86 31.30 -1.72
C HIS A 824 19.16 29.86 -2.14
N ARG A 825 20.44 29.49 -2.03
CA ARG A 825 20.94 28.15 -2.36
C ARG A 825 21.63 27.57 -1.15
N SER A 826 21.58 26.26 -0.96
CA SER A 826 22.33 25.59 0.10
C SER A 826 23.68 25.05 -0.42
N PRO A 827 24.81 25.55 0.10
CA PRO A 827 26.13 24.98 -0.14
C PRO A 827 26.58 24.05 1.00
N LEU A 828 25.65 23.42 1.74
CA LEU A 828 26.00 22.66 2.94
C LEU A 828 25.77 21.16 2.77
N LEU A 829 26.81 20.39 3.12
CA LEU A 829 26.69 18.96 3.42
C LEU A 829 26.67 18.77 4.94
N TYR A 830 25.67 18.05 5.41
CA TYR A 830 25.53 17.65 6.81
C TYR A 830 25.88 16.20 6.99
N TYR A 831 26.84 15.93 7.86
CA TYR A 831 27.19 14.60 8.31
C TYR A 831 26.73 14.45 9.76
N THR A 832 25.79 13.55 10.02
CA THR A 832 25.24 13.31 11.37
C THR A 832 25.71 11.96 11.88
N GLN A 833 26.22 11.93 13.12
CA GLN A 833 26.52 10.70 13.85
C GLN A 833 25.72 10.64 15.15
N ALA A 834 25.03 9.53 15.37
CA ALA A 834 24.50 9.14 16.67
C ALA A 834 25.23 7.88 17.15
N ARG A 835 25.80 7.92 18.35
CA ARG A 835 26.53 6.79 18.94
C ARG A 835 26.04 6.49 20.34
N ASP A 836 25.76 5.22 20.59
CA ASP A 836 25.44 4.70 21.92
C ASP A 836 26.73 4.43 22.69
N LEU A 837 26.96 5.16 23.76
CA LEU A 837 28.14 5.03 24.60
C LEU A 837 27.92 4.10 25.81
N GLY A 838 26.70 3.64 26.08
CA GLY A 838 26.35 2.92 27.30
C GLY A 838 25.74 3.81 28.40
N ASP A 839 25.16 3.19 29.44
CA ASP A 839 24.49 3.87 30.56
C ASP A 839 23.43 4.92 30.15
N GLY A 840 22.78 4.71 29.00
CA GLY A 840 21.81 5.65 28.43
C GLY A 840 22.43 6.94 27.84
N VAL A 841 23.75 6.98 27.65
CA VAL A 841 24.46 8.13 27.04
C VAL A 841 24.48 8.01 25.52
N ILE A 842 23.97 9.05 24.86
CA ILE A 842 23.93 9.20 23.40
C ILE A 842 24.86 10.35 23.01
N GLU A 843 25.89 10.04 22.22
CA GLU A 843 26.73 11.06 21.60
C GLU A 843 26.12 11.48 20.26
N LEU A 844 25.90 12.79 20.10
CA LEU A 844 25.50 13.42 18.85
C LEU A 844 26.67 14.25 18.32
N THR A 845 27.21 13.86 17.17
CA THR A 845 28.29 14.60 16.50
C THR A 845 27.83 15.01 15.10
N TRP A 846 27.93 16.30 14.79
CA TRP A 846 27.74 16.82 13.44
C TRP A 846 29.07 17.22 12.84
N VAL A 847 29.27 16.90 11.56
CA VAL A 847 30.26 17.57 10.72
C VAL A 847 29.51 18.32 9.63
N VAL A 848 29.91 19.57 9.38
CA VAL A 848 29.26 20.43 8.39
C VAL A 848 30.32 20.98 7.46
N HIS A 849 30.15 20.73 6.16
CA HIS A 849 31.04 21.23 5.12
C HIS A 849 30.32 22.28 4.28
N ASN A 850 30.93 23.46 4.12
CA ASN A 850 30.45 24.51 3.24
C ASN A 850 31.23 24.49 1.93
N PHE A 851 30.61 24.03 0.85
CA PHE A 851 31.26 23.90 -0.46
C PHE A 851 31.09 25.14 -1.37
N ASP A 852 30.64 26.28 -0.83
CA ASP A 852 30.49 27.54 -1.59
C ASP A 852 31.81 27.96 -2.28
N SER A 853 31.66 28.57 -3.45
CA SER A 853 32.77 28.88 -4.36
C SER A 853 32.84 30.33 -4.81
N GLU A 854 31.69 31.03 -4.83
CA GLU A 854 31.53 32.26 -5.60
C GLU A 854 30.91 33.41 -4.80
N ASN A 855 30.02 33.12 -3.84
CA ASN A 855 29.18 34.13 -3.20
C ASN A 855 29.74 34.61 -1.85
N GLY A 856 30.77 33.93 -1.32
CA GLY A 856 31.35 34.28 -0.03
C GLY A 856 30.37 34.08 1.12
N VAL A 857 29.47 33.09 1.00
CA VAL A 857 28.41 32.87 1.99
C VAL A 857 29.01 32.28 3.26
N VAL A 858 28.86 33.04 4.35
CA VAL A 858 29.28 32.63 5.69
C VAL A 858 28.05 32.32 6.53
N PHE A 859 28.07 31.17 7.21
CA PHE A 859 27.09 30.82 8.23
C PHE A 859 27.71 31.02 9.61
N GLU A 860 27.11 31.89 10.42
CA GLU A 860 27.71 32.35 11.69
C GLU A 860 26.73 32.36 12.87
N HIS A 861 25.48 32.00 12.59
CA HIS A 861 24.45 31.73 13.59
C HIS A 861 23.99 30.31 13.36
N LEU A 862 24.58 29.37 14.10
CA LEU A 862 24.30 27.95 13.99
C LEU A 862 23.38 27.59 15.15
N ASN A 863 22.29 26.89 14.90
CA ASN A 863 21.42 26.31 15.92
C ASN A 863 21.75 24.82 15.98
N ALA A 864 22.58 24.41 16.94
CA ALA A 864 23.22 23.11 16.95
C ALA A 864 23.51 22.63 18.38
N PRO A 865 22.91 21.51 18.82
CA PRO A 865 21.65 21.01 18.27
C PRO A 865 20.50 22.01 18.51
N TRP A 866 19.58 22.06 17.55
CA TRP A 866 18.23 22.56 17.76
C TRP A 866 17.33 21.36 17.98
N GLY A 867 16.62 21.32 19.11
CA GLY A 867 15.66 20.26 19.42
C GLY A 867 14.85 20.62 20.65
N GLY A 868 14.43 19.63 21.41
CA GLY A 868 13.79 19.81 22.71
C GLY A 868 12.78 18.71 22.99
N THR A 869 11.87 18.98 23.93
CA THR A 869 11.10 17.93 24.58
C THR A 869 9.61 18.19 24.58
N ARG A 870 8.84 17.11 24.49
CA ARG A 870 7.39 17.08 24.63
C ARG A 870 7.01 17.33 26.09
N VAL A 871 6.20 18.35 26.33
CA VAL A 871 5.85 18.79 27.69
C VAL A 871 4.93 17.78 28.40
N THR A 872 4.12 17.02 27.66
CA THR A 872 3.32 15.91 28.24
C THR A 872 4.16 14.77 28.77
N SER A 873 5.37 14.56 28.24
CA SER A 873 6.29 13.49 28.67
C SER A 873 7.27 13.99 29.73
N LEU A 874 7.83 15.19 29.52
CA LEU A 874 8.92 15.75 30.34
C LEU A 874 8.58 17.20 30.76
N PRO A 875 7.63 17.41 31.69
CA PRO A 875 7.14 18.74 32.05
C PRO A 875 8.07 19.57 32.94
N VAL A 876 9.03 18.94 33.64
CA VAL A 876 9.94 19.62 34.57
C VAL A 876 11.24 19.95 33.85
N HIS A 877 11.58 21.23 33.73
CA HIS A 877 12.81 21.69 33.07
C HIS A 877 13.71 22.43 34.05
N ARG A 878 14.99 22.06 34.11
CA ARG A 878 15.99 22.71 34.97
C ARG A 878 17.26 22.99 34.20
N ILE A 879 17.87 24.15 34.46
CA ILE A 879 19.18 24.52 33.91
C ILE A 879 20.18 24.53 35.06
N ALA A 880 21.33 23.87 34.89
CA ALA A 880 22.41 23.92 35.85
C ALA A 880 23.10 25.29 35.83
N SER A 881 23.29 25.89 37.00
CA SER A 881 24.15 27.08 37.17
C SER A 881 25.63 26.72 37.04
N SER A 882 26.50 27.73 36.95
CA SER A 882 27.96 27.52 36.94
C SER A 882 28.51 26.80 38.18
N SER A 883 27.73 26.71 39.26
CA SER A 883 28.02 25.94 40.49
C SER A 883 27.25 24.61 40.56
N ASN A 884 26.73 24.11 39.43
CA ASN A 884 25.92 22.89 39.29
C ASN A 884 24.63 22.86 40.14
N GLN A 885 24.15 24.01 40.63
CA GLN A 885 22.81 24.08 41.25
C GLN A 885 21.76 24.21 40.15
N LEU A 886 20.75 23.33 40.18
CA LEU A 886 19.60 23.39 39.27
C LEU A 886 18.69 24.56 39.62
N SER A 887 18.22 25.27 38.60
CA SER A 887 17.26 26.37 38.76
C SER A 887 16.20 26.31 37.66
N ASP A 888 15.04 26.91 37.94
CA ASP A 888 14.00 27.15 36.94
C ASP A 888 14.57 27.95 35.76
N ARG A 889 14.15 27.61 34.53
CA ARG A 889 14.62 28.29 33.31
C ARG A 889 14.29 29.79 33.31
N GLU A 890 13.22 30.18 33.98
CA GLU A 890 12.75 31.56 34.13
C GLU A 890 13.82 32.47 34.76
N VAL A 891 14.66 31.92 35.66
CA VAL A 891 15.78 32.64 36.29
C VAL A 891 16.76 33.16 35.24
N TYR A 892 16.96 32.41 34.16
CA TYR A 892 17.91 32.74 33.11
C TYR A 892 17.27 33.50 31.94
N LEU A 893 15.96 33.30 31.69
CA LEU A 893 15.35 33.63 30.40
C LEU A 893 14.27 34.73 30.47
N LEU A 894 13.87 35.18 31.67
CA LEU A 894 12.94 36.32 31.87
C LEU A 894 13.64 37.69 32.06
N SER A 895 14.98 37.76 32.03
CA SER A 895 15.73 39.01 32.17
C SER A 895 16.07 39.66 30.81
N GLU A 896 16.52 40.93 30.83
CA GLU A 896 16.67 41.92 29.74
C GLU A 896 17.38 41.51 28.41
N ASN A 897 17.80 40.24 28.25
CA ASN A 897 18.61 39.73 27.13
C ASN A 897 17.85 38.87 26.09
N ARG A 898 16.62 39.24 25.73
CA ARG A 898 15.86 38.62 24.61
C ARG A 898 15.79 37.07 24.67
N GLY A 899 15.65 36.49 25.87
CA GLY A 899 15.40 35.06 26.06
C GLY A 899 16.57 34.12 25.75
N ALA A 900 17.82 34.53 25.97
CA ALA A 900 19.01 33.68 25.82
C ALA A 900 20.00 33.89 26.97
N VAL A 901 20.75 32.84 27.35
CA VAL A 901 21.81 32.88 28.36
C VAL A 901 23.15 32.48 27.77
N ASN A 902 24.24 33.09 28.22
CA ASN A 902 25.59 32.66 27.83
C ASN A 902 25.88 31.29 28.45
N VAL A 903 26.30 30.31 27.64
CA VAL A 903 26.53 28.93 28.14
C VAL A 903 27.54 28.88 29.29
N ARG A 904 28.48 29.84 29.35
CA ARG A 904 29.48 29.96 30.41
C ARG A 904 28.93 30.47 31.75
N GLN A 905 27.70 30.98 31.76
CA GLN A 905 26.97 31.32 32.98
C GLN A 905 26.15 30.12 33.51
N THR A 906 26.18 28.99 32.80
CA THR A 906 25.53 27.73 33.17
C THR A 906 26.57 26.67 33.55
N GLY A 907 26.10 25.52 34.02
CA GLY A 907 26.92 24.33 34.24
C GLY A 907 27.30 23.60 32.95
N GLY A 908 26.76 24.01 31.79
CA GLY A 908 26.99 23.37 30.50
C GLY A 908 26.00 22.25 30.17
N TRP A 909 24.92 22.12 30.92
CA TRP A 909 23.87 21.12 30.71
C TRP A 909 22.53 21.58 31.29
N MET A 910 21.46 20.94 30.82
CA MET A 910 20.09 21.09 31.32
C MET A 910 19.42 19.72 31.40
N ILE A 911 18.34 19.60 32.16
CA ILE A 911 17.60 18.35 32.34
C ILE A 911 16.10 18.58 32.24
N SER A 912 15.43 17.67 31.56
CA SER A 912 13.99 17.55 31.50
C SER A 912 13.55 16.24 32.15
N SER A 913 12.56 16.29 33.04
CA SER A 913 12.14 15.13 33.86
C SER A 913 10.62 14.98 33.90
N VAL A 914 10.14 13.76 34.11
CA VAL A 914 8.73 13.47 34.38
C VAL A 914 8.25 14.19 35.66
N ASN A 915 9.08 14.17 36.71
CA ASN A 915 8.86 14.87 37.98
C ASN A 915 10.20 15.19 38.68
N GLU A 916 10.16 15.70 39.92
CA GLU A 916 11.34 16.19 40.66
C GLU A 916 12.03 15.14 41.55
N THR A 917 11.57 13.89 41.57
CA THR A 917 12.17 12.83 42.41
C THR A 917 13.50 12.32 41.81
N GLU A 918 14.38 11.78 42.65
CA GLU A 918 15.69 11.25 42.26
C GLU A 918 15.59 10.12 41.21
N GLU A 919 14.58 9.26 41.35
CA GLU A 919 14.31 8.13 40.44
C GLU A 919 13.49 8.53 39.19
N SER A 920 13.18 9.82 39.00
CA SER A 920 12.32 10.22 37.88
C SER A 920 12.99 9.93 36.54
N PRO A 921 12.31 9.26 35.59
CA PRO A 921 12.77 9.19 34.20
C PRO A 921 13.06 10.59 33.67
N SER A 922 14.24 10.76 33.07
CA SER A 922 14.77 12.05 32.68
C SER A 922 15.58 11.99 31.40
N LEU A 923 15.65 13.13 30.72
CA LEU A 923 16.51 13.39 29.58
C LEU A 923 17.38 14.61 29.89
N ALA A 924 18.69 14.41 30.06
CA ALA A 924 19.64 15.52 30.16
C ALA A 924 20.25 15.85 28.79
N PHE A 925 20.43 17.14 28.52
CA PHE A 925 21.10 17.66 27.33
C PHE A 925 22.36 18.41 27.74
N VAL A 926 23.51 17.91 27.28
CA VAL A 926 24.85 18.39 27.65
C VAL A 926 25.48 19.11 26.45
N PHE A 927 25.75 20.40 26.63
CA PHE A 927 26.20 21.31 25.57
C PHE A 927 27.51 22.05 25.86
N GLY A 928 28.09 21.86 27.04
CA GLY A 928 29.41 22.37 27.40
C GLY A 928 29.46 23.87 27.68
N ARG A 929 30.68 24.39 27.86
CA ARG A 929 30.95 25.77 28.33
C ARG A 929 32.00 26.51 27.50
N ASP A 930 31.98 26.32 26.18
CA ASP A 930 32.93 26.93 25.23
C ASP A 930 34.40 26.69 25.63
N ARG A 931 34.80 25.42 25.73
CA ARG A 931 36.09 24.99 26.27
C ARG A 931 37.30 25.65 25.62
N HIS A 932 37.24 25.95 24.31
CA HIS A 932 38.38 26.47 23.54
C HIS A 932 38.34 27.97 23.27
N LEU A 933 37.31 28.70 23.73
CA LEU A 933 37.05 30.09 23.34
C LEU A 933 38.27 31.00 23.49
N GLU A 934 38.99 30.92 24.61
CA GLU A 934 40.18 31.73 24.87
C GLU A 934 41.28 31.48 23.83
N SER A 935 41.52 30.21 23.49
CA SER A 935 42.52 29.84 22.47
C SER A 935 42.09 30.25 21.06
N GLU A 936 40.80 30.16 20.76
CA GLU A 936 40.22 30.56 19.48
C GLU A 936 40.30 32.08 19.29
N LEU A 937 39.96 32.87 20.31
CA LEU A 937 40.12 34.33 20.29
C LEU A 937 41.59 34.74 20.15
N ALA A 938 42.52 34.02 20.80
CA ALA A 938 43.95 34.25 20.62
C ALA A 938 44.40 33.95 19.18
N ARG A 939 43.93 32.85 18.57
CA ARG A 939 44.19 32.52 17.15
C ARG A 939 43.65 33.60 16.23
N MET A 940 42.44 34.10 16.48
CA MET A 940 41.84 35.20 15.72
C MET A 940 42.66 36.48 15.81
N SER A 941 43.15 36.85 17.00
CA SER A 941 44.00 38.03 17.18
C SER A 941 45.31 37.96 16.38
N LEU A 942 45.78 36.73 16.11
CA LEU A 942 46.96 36.43 15.29
C LEU A 942 46.61 36.15 13.82
N GLN A 943 45.37 36.39 13.38
CA GLN A 943 44.88 36.10 12.02
C GLN A 943 45.06 34.64 11.59
N LYS A 944 45.07 33.71 12.54
CA LYS A 944 45.09 32.26 12.26
C LYS A 944 43.66 31.73 12.09
N PRO A 945 43.47 30.62 11.35
CA PRO A 945 42.18 29.94 11.29
C PRO A 945 41.67 29.61 12.69
N ALA A 946 40.42 30.01 12.93
CA ALA A 946 39.68 29.84 14.17
C ALA A 946 38.20 29.60 13.84
N THR A 947 37.60 28.69 14.59
CA THR A 947 36.21 28.23 14.52
C THR A 947 35.29 29.17 15.28
N GLN A 948 35.57 29.41 16.57
CA GLN A 948 34.67 30.15 17.47
C GLN A 948 35.10 31.62 17.61
N TYR A 949 34.12 32.54 17.53
CA TYR A 949 34.39 33.98 17.54
C TYR A 949 33.77 34.76 18.71
N ALA A 950 32.90 34.13 19.49
CA ALA A 950 32.26 34.73 20.66
C ALA A 950 31.73 33.61 21.60
N SER A 951 31.21 33.98 22.77
CA SER A 951 30.55 33.01 23.64
C SER A 951 29.25 32.50 23.02
N SER A 952 29.03 31.20 23.09
CA SER A 952 27.81 30.52 22.67
C SER A 952 26.64 30.85 23.59
N LEU A 953 25.43 30.72 23.06
CA LEU A 953 24.20 31.03 23.77
C LEU A 953 23.32 29.78 23.90
N LEU A 954 22.66 29.61 25.03
CA LEU A 954 21.55 28.67 25.20
C LEU A 954 20.24 29.45 25.12
N ARG A 955 19.26 28.90 24.41
CA ARG A 955 17.85 29.30 24.52
C ARG A 955 17.01 28.10 24.89
N ASP A 956 16.14 28.29 25.88
CA ASP A 956 15.07 27.37 26.24
C ASP A 956 13.76 28.18 26.25
N TRP A 957 12.76 27.75 25.48
CA TRP A 957 11.51 28.49 25.40
C TRP A 957 10.31 27.59 25.16
N ARG A 958 9.21 27.89 25.84
CA ARG A 958 7.92 27.24 25.61
C ARG A 958 7.24 27.81 24.37
N ALA A 959 7.48 27.18 23.21
CA ALA A 959 7.05 27.66 21.89
C ALA A 959 5.54 28.01 21.81
N SER A 960 4.71 27.35 22.61
CA SER A 960 3.25 27.49 22.57
C SER A 960 2.66 28.02 23.88
N ALA A 961 3.41 28.76 24.71
CA ALA A 961 2.98 29.20 26.05
C ALA A 961 1.51 29.70 26.15
N PRO A 962 0.97 30.50 25.20
CA PRO A 962 -0.43 30.93 25.22
C PRO A 962 -1.46 29.81 25.03
N LEU A 963 -1.11 28.69 24.38
CA LEU A 963 -2.02 27.55 24.15
C LEU A 963 -2.20 26.69 25.41
N TYR A 964 -1.27 26.74 26.35
CA TYR A 964 -1.36 26.05 27.64
C TYR A 964 -2.34 26.74 28.60
N HIS A 965 -2.57 28.05 28.41
CA HIS A 965 -3.51 28.88 29.17
C HIS A 965 -4.20 29.88 28.23
N PRO A 966 -5.13 29.42 27.37
CA PRO A 966 -5.70 30.26 26.34
C PRO A 966 -6.54 31.39 26.96
N PRO A 967 -6.47 32.63 26.43
CA PRO A 967 -7.16 33.79 27.01
C PRO A 967 -8.69 33.67 27.05
N ASP A 968 -9.26 32.84 26.17
CA ASP A 968 -10.69 32.56 26.06
C ASP A 968 -11.17 31.47 27.03
N GLY A 969 -10.26 30.88 27.83
CA GLY A 969 -10.59 29.83 28.78
C GLY A 969 -11.13 28.55 28.15
N ARG A 970 -10.92 28.34 26.84
CA ARG A 970 -11.50 27.21 26.10
C ARG A 970 -11.06 25.83 26.61
N TRP A 971 -10.02 25.74 27.44
CA TRP A 971 -9.55 24.49 28.07
C TRP A 971 -9.21 24.70 29.55
N SER A 972 -9.49 23.69 30.39
CA SER A 972 -9.27 23.72 31.84
C SER A 972 -7.86 23.28 32.29
N ASP A 973 -7.27 22.27 31.64
CA ASP A 973 -5.87 21.82 31.84
C ASP A 973 -5.34 21.21 30.53
N TRP A 974 -4.15 21.62 30.10
CA TRP A 974 -3.52 21.07 28.91
C TRP A 974 -3.10 19.60 29.09
N ARG A 975 -2.89 19.15 30.34
CA ARG A 975 -2.48 17.77 30.66
C ARG A 975 -3.54 16.73 30.32
N THR A 976 -4.79 17.14 30.14
CA THR A 976 -5.89 16.25 29.76
C THR A 976 -6.14 16.21 28.26
N ARG A 977 -5.36 16.93 27.45
CA ARG A 977 -5.46 16.90 25.99
C ARG A 977 -4.74 15.69 25.41
N PRO A 978 -5.19 15.15 24.25
CA PRO A 978 -4.38 14.23 23.47
C PRO A 978 -3.04 14.87 23.12
N GLU A 979 -1.96 14.10 23.23
CA GLU A 979 -0.60 14.64 23.16
C GLU A 979 -0.27 15.30 21.82
N ASN A 980 -0.93 14.88 20.73
CA ASN A 980 -0.76 15.37 19.37
C ASN A 980 -1.72 16.50 18.97
N SER A 981 -2.62 16.92 19.86
CA SER A 981 -3.68 17.88 19.55
C SER A 981 -3.27 19.36 19.63
N PHE A 982 -1.99 19.64 19.86
CA PHE A 982 -1.41 20.98 19.96
C PHE A 982 0.11 20.91 19.81
N ARG A 983 0.78 22.05 19.59
CA ARG A 983 2.25 22.15 19.50
C ARG A 983 2.90 22.03 20.89
N ASN A 984 2.89 20.79 21.39
CA ASN A 984 3.31 20.31 22.71
C ASN A 984 4.84 20.23 22.82
N TYR A 985 5.48 21.38 23.03
CA TYR A 985 6.93 21.51 22.87
C TYR A 985 7.55 22.60 23.76
N ASP A 986 8.63 22.22 24.45
CA ASP A 986 9.63 23.13 25.01
C ASP A 986 10.93 23.02 24.17
N VAL A 987 11.33 24.12 23.54
CA VAL A 987 12.53 24.21 22.70
C VAL A 987 13.77 24.20 23.58
N ALA A 988 14.80 23.44 23.20
CA ALA A 988 16.16 23.58 23.70
C ALA A 988 17.11 23.75 22.51
N VAL A 989 17.81 24.88 22.44
CA VAL A 989 18.74 25.17 21.36
C VAL A 989 20.00 25.83 21.87
N VAL A 990 21.14 25.30 21.40
CA VAL A 990 22.44 25.94 21.58
C VAL A 990 22.77 26.66 20.30
N ILE A 991 23.25 27.89 20.45
CA ILE A 991 23.68 28.74 19.36
C ILE A 991 25.20 28.88 19.46
N PRO A 992 25.97 27.88 18.98
CA PRO A 992 27.41 28.01 18.97
C PRO A 992 27.82 29.17 18.06
N LYS A 993 28.69 30.04 18.58
CA LYS A 993 29.24 31.18 17.82
C LYS A 993 30.44 30.73 16.99
N PHE A 994 30.19 29.77 16.10
CA PHE A 994 31.17 29.29 15.13
C PHE A 994 31.00 30.03 13.81
N ARG A 995 32.08 30.18 13.04
CA ARG A 995 32.04 30.65 11.65
C ARG A 995 32.31 29.48 10.72
N LEU A 996 31.34 29.21 9.85
CA LEU A 996 31.47 28.27 8.75
C LEU A 996 31.63 29.07 7.44
N ARG A 997 32.88 29.31 7.04
CA ARG A 997 33.21 30.07 5.83
C ARG A 997 33.19 29.13 4.62
N PRO A 998 33.19 29.67 3.39
CA PRO A 998 33.39 28.84 2.20
C PRO A 998 34.62 27.95 2.34
N THR A 999 34.48 26.68 1.97
CA THR A 999 35.46 25.60 2.08
C THR A 999 35.80 25.11 3.50
N ASP A 1000 35.30 25.75 4.55
CA ASP A 1000 35.50 25.27 5.92
C ASP A 1000 34.71 23.97 6.14
N THR A 1001 35.32 23.05 6.88
CA THR A 1001 34.64 21.89 7.48
C THR A 1001 34.77 21.99 8.99
N ILE A 1002 33.64 22.03 9.70
CA ILE A 1002 33.61 22.09 11.17
C ILE A 1002 32.96 20.84 11.74
N TRP A 1003 33.31 20.49 12.97
CA TRP A 1003 32.57 19.49 13.75
C TRP A 1003 32.13 20.03 15.10
N TYR A 1004 31.03 19.48 15.62
CA TYR A 1004 30.51 19.78 16.95
C TYR A 1004 29.92 18.53 17.59
N ARG A 1005 30.29 18.26 18.84
CA ARG A 1005 29.81 17.13 19.63
C ARG A 1005 29.03 17.61 20.85
N SER A 1006 27.90 16.96 21.10
CA SER A 1006 27.06 17.13 22.29
C SER A 1006 26.53 15.78 22.76
N TYR A 1007 25.87 15.75 23.92
CA TYR A 1007 25.33 14.51 24.48
C TYR A 1007 23.89 14.65 24.93
N LEU A 1008 23.13 13.56 24.77
CA LEU A 1008 21.86 13.33 25.46
C LEU A 1008 22.05 12.18 26.44
N VAL A 1009 21.38 12.25 27.60
CA VAL A 1009 21.45 11.20 28.63
C VAL A 1009 20.03 10.79 29.01
N VAL A 1010 19.64 9.56 28.70
CA VAL A 1010 18.39 8.92 29.12
C VAL A 1010 18.70 8.14 30.40
N ASN A 1011 18.18 8.59 31.55
CA ASN A 1011 18.40 7.91 32.82
C ASN A 1011 17.39 8.36 33.88
N ALA A 1012 17.44 7.74 35.06
CA ALA A 1012 16.86 8.30 36.28
C ALA A 1012 17.52 9.65 36.60
N ARG A 1013 16.78 10.56 37.22
CA ARG A 1013 17.18 11.96 37.40
C ARG A 1013 18.52 12.12 38.10
N GLU A 1014 18.78 11.41 39.19
CA GLU A 1014 20.06 11.48 39.92
C GLU A 1014 21.24 11.02 39.04
N SER A 1015 21.11 9.86 38.41
CA SER A 1015 22.13 9.31 37.50
C SER A 1015 22.35 10.19 36.27
N ALA A 1016 21.28 10.75 35.69
CA ALA A 1016 21.36 11.67 34.56
C ALA A 1016 22.13 12.94 34.92
N ILE A 1017 21.95 13.47 36.15
CA ILE A 1017 22.71 14.63 36.66
C ILE A 1017 24.19 14.28 36.78
N ALA A 1018 24.52 13.16 37.43
CA ALA A 1018 25.91 12.75 37.63
C ALA A 1018 26.66 12.55 36.29
N LEU A 1019 26.02 11.86 35.33
CA LEU A 1019 26.55 11.68 33.98
C LEU A 1019 26.66 13.00 33.23
N ALA A 1020 25.68 13.89 33.35
CA ALA A 1020 25.73 15.19 32.69
C ALA A 1020 26.92 16.02 33.19
N GLU A 1021 27.17 16.07 34.50
CA GLU A 1021 28.32 16.76 35.08
C GLU A 1021 29.66 16.20 34.59
N GLU A 1022 29.77 14.87 34.43
CA GLU A 1022 30.96 14.22 33.88
C GLU A 1022 31.16 14.58 32.40
N LEU A 1023 30.09 14.58 31.61
CA LEU A 1023 30.13 14.77 30.15
C LEU A 1023 30.39 16.22 29.72
N VAL A 1024 30.18 17.23 30.57
CA VAL A 1024 30.35 18.66 30.21
C VAL A 1024 31.71 18.95 29.60
N ASP A 1025 32.78 18.35 30.15
CA ASP A 1025 34.14 18.59 29.68
C ASP A 1025 34.50 17.77 28.43
N HIS A 1026 33.62 16.84 28.02
CA HIS A 1026 33.75 16.06 26.78
C HIS A 1026 33.04 16.69 25.56
N VAL A 1027 32.20 17.71 25.78
CA VAL A 1027 31.63 18.52 24.70
C VAL A 1027 32.74 19.31 24.02
N ASP A 1028 32.84 19.16 22.70
CA ASP A 1028 33.99 19.62 21.93
C ASP A 1028 33.62 19.99 20.48
N TYR A 1029 34.49 20.75 19.82
CA TYR A 1029 34.33 21.24 18.45
C TYR A 1029 35.68 21.61 17.83
N GLY A 1030 35.71 21.73 16.51
CA GLY A 1030 36.92 22.21 15.82
C GLY A 1030 36.77 22.32 14.31
N LEU A 1031 37.85 22.76 13.67
CA LEU A 1031 38.03 22.65 12.22
C LEU A 1031 38.56 21.26 11.87
N LEU A 1032 38.03 20.69 10.80
CA LEU A 1032 38.61 19.54 10.13
C LEU A 1032 39.29 20.02 8.85
N ASP A 1033 40.56 19.70 8.72
CA ASP A 1033 41.34 19.94 7.51
C ASP A 1033 41.71 18.57 6.92
N PHE A 1034 41.50 18.41 5.61
CA PHE A 1034 41.80 17.21 4.86
C PHE A 1034 42.82 17.56 3.78
N PRO A 1035 44.12 17.54 4.08
CA PRO A 1035 45.15 17.86 3.11
C PRO A 1035 45.15 16.83 1.98
N ALA A 1036 45.17 17.30 0.73
CA ALA A 1036 45.15 16.41 -0.44
C ALA A 1036 46.30 15.37 -0.47
N ALA A 1037 47.42 15.66 0.21
CA ALA A 1037 48.57 14.76 0.30
C ALA A 1037 48.33 13.55 1.22
N ASP A 1038 47.38 13.66 2.15
CA ASP A 1038 47.07 12.64 3.14
C ASP A 1038 45.88 11.75 2.71
N GLU A 1039 45.14 12.17 1.69
CA GLU A 1039 43.98 11.47 1.14
C GLU A 1039 44.39 10.50 0.01
N ARG A 1040 43.80 9.30 0.03
CA ARG A 1040 44.01 8.31 -1.04
C ARG A 1040 43.05 8.59 -2.21
N PRO A 1041 43.52 8.52 -3.46
CA PRO A 1041 42.63 8.60 -4.61
C PRO A 1041 41.63 7.44 -4.62
N TYR A 1042 40.36 7.77 -4.85
CA TYR A 1042 39.26 6.83 -5.07
C TYR A 1042 38.97 6.77 -6.57
N GLU A 1043 39.13 5.58 -7.15
CA GLU A 1043 38.87 5.36 -8.56
C GLU A 1043 37.38 5.13 -8.82
N VAL A 1044 36.82 5.88 -9.76
CA VAL A 1044 35.45 5.75 -10.25
C VAL A 1044 35.47 5.40 -11.72
N GLU A 1045 34.79 4.31 -12.07
CA GLU A 1045 34.59 3.95 -13.47
C GLU A 1045 33.45 4.77 -14.09
N ILE A 1046 33.78 5.53 -15.13
CA ILE A 1046 32.83 6.29 -15.94
C ILE A 1046 32.41 5.42 -17.13
N PRO A 1047 31.12 5.09 -17.27
CA PRO A 1047 30.62 4.20 -18.31
C PRO A 1047 30.75 4.84 -19.69
N ARG A 1048 30.77 3.99 -20.72
CA ARG A 1048 30.99 4.44 -22.10
C ARG A 1048 29.89 5.39 -22.56
N SER A 1049 28.66 5.19 -22.10
CA SER A 1049 27.50 6.05 -22.39
C SER A 1049 27.70 7.51 -21.96
N PHE A 1050 28.54 7.78 -20.95
CA PHE A 1050 28.78 9.11 -20.39
C PHE A 1050 29.93 9.87 -21.10
N LEU A 1051 30.79 9.15 -21.80
CA LEU A 1051 32.02 9.66 -22.39
C LEU A 1051 31.81 10.26 -23.78
N ARG A 1052 32.57 11.31 -24.12
CA ARG A 1052 32.61 11.87 -25.48
C ARG A 1052 33.08 10.85 -26.51
N GLU A 1053 32.82 11.13 -27.78
CA GLU A 1053 33.37 10.35 -28.88
C GLU A 1053 34.91 10.48 -28.92
N GLY A 1054 35.62 9.36 -29.09
CA GLY A 1054 37.09 9.33 -29.09
C GLY A 1054 37.77 9.18 -27.73
N VAL A 1055 37.03 9.32 -26.61
CA VAL A 1055 37.55 9.12 -25.25
C VAL A 1055 37.47 7.62 -24.88
N GLY A 1056 38.51 7.08 -24.24
CA GLY A 1056 38.53 5.71 -23.68
C GLY A 1056 38.60 4.57 -24.71
N GLY A 1057 38.84 4.85 -26.00
CA GLY A 1057 38.99 3.81 -27.03
C GLY A 1057 37.76 2.89 -27.21
N GLY A 1058 36.58 3.32 -26.78
CA GLY A 1058 35.36 2.52 -26.80
C GLY A 1058 35.07 1.73 -25.51
N SER A 1059 35.89 1.88 -24.47
CA SER A 1059 35.71 1.27 -23.13
C SER A 1059 35.38 2.33 -22.07
N PRO A 1060 34.90 1.93 -20.88
CA PRO A 1060 34.81 2.81 -19.71
C PRO A 1060 36.17 3.43 -19.34
N VAL A 1061 36.13 4.58 -18.66
CA VAL A 1061 37.34 5.31 -18.22
C VAL A 1061 37.32 5.46 -16.71
N ARG A 1062 38.45 5.17 -16.05
CA ARG A 1062 38.59 5.37 -14.60
C ARG A 1062 39.14 6.76 -14.29
N ILE A 1063 38.43 7.50 -13.45
CA ILE A 1063 38.86 8.79 -12.92
C ILE A 1063 39.14 8.70 -11.43
N GLU A 1064 40.04 9.53 -10.93
CA GLU A 1064 40.36 9.62 -9.51
C GLU A 1064 39.68 10.82 -8.85
N LEU A 1065 39.06 10.58 -7.70
CA LEU A 1065 38.40 11.56 -6.85
C LEU A 1065 38.85 11.41 -5.38
N PHE A 1066 38.53 12.39 -4.54
CA PHE A 1066 38.70 12.26 -3.08
C PHE A 1066 37.40 11.78 -2.43
N THR A 1067 37.52 11.05 -1.32
CA THR A 1067 36.37 10.55 -0.54
C THR A 1067 35.87 11.58 0.48
N ARG A 1068 36.71 12.56 0.83
CA ARG A 1068 36.46 13.59 1.83
C ARG A 1068 36.52 15.00 1.23
N PRO A 1069 35.93 16.01 1.90
CA PRO A 1069 35.92 17.39 1.43
C PRO A 1069 37.29 18.06 1.60
N VAL A 1070 38.24 17.69 0.74
CA VAL A 1070 39.56 18.31 0.62
C VAL A 1070 39.42 19.79 0.27
N SER A 1071 40.26 20.64 0.85
CA SER A 1071 40.25 22.08 0.56
C SER A 1071 40.35 22.36 -0.94
N GLN A 1072 39.57 23.32 -1.44
CA GLN A 1072 39.45 23.68 -2.87
C GLN A 1072 38.88 22.59 -3.78
N CYS A 1073 38.29 21.52 -3.23
CA CYS A 1073 37.52 20.56 -4.00
C CYS A 1073 36.01 20.85 -3.93
N ARG A 1074 35.25 20.28 -4.86
CA ARG A 1074 33.78 20.34 -4.92
C ARG A 1074 33.22 18.93 -4.88
N PRO A 1075 32.08 18.72 -4.20
CA PRO A 1075 31.32 17.48 -4.38
C PRO A 1075 30.86 17.37 -5.83
N LEU A 1076 31.00 16.16 -6.39
CA LEU A 1076 30.43 15.78 -7.67
C LEU A 1076 29.20 14.92 -7.39
N PHE A 1077 28.01 15.48 -7.59
CA PHE A 1077 26.74 14.79 -7.42
C PHE A 1077 26.38 13.99 -8.66
N LEU A 1078 25.77 12.83 -8.44
CA LEU A 1078 24.99 12.14 -9.46
C LEU A 1078 23.52 12.54 -9.30
N LEU A 1079 22.99 13.20 -10.31
CA LEU A 1079 21.61 13.68 -10.39
C LEU A 1079 20.88 12.94 -11.49
N ARG A 1080 19.55 12.88 -11.40
CA ARG A 1080 18.69 12.47 -12.51
C ARG A 1080 17.57 13.49 -12.68
N ASP A 1081 17.34 13.86 -13.93
CA ASP A 1081 16.16 14.61 -14.32
C ASP A 1081 14.93 13.71 -14.15
N SER A 1082 14.02 14.09 -13.26
CA SER A 1082 12.83 13.30 -12.93
C SER A 1082 11.82 13.21 -14.08
N GLU A 1083 11.83 14.18 -15.01
CA GLU A 1083 10.93 14.19 -16.16
C GLU A 1083 11.47 13.33 -17.31
N THR A 1084 12.76 13.49 -17.63
CA THR A 1084 13.36 12.81 -18.78
C THR A 1084 14.05 11.49 -18.43
N GLY A 1085 14.30 11.24 -17.14
CA GLY A 1085 15.03 10.08 -16.64
C GLY A 1085 16.54 10.14 -16.88
N LYS A 1086 17.06 11.21 -17.49
CA LYS A 1086 18.47 11.31 -17.89
C LYS A 1086 19.39 11.59 -16.69
N PRO A 1087 20.49 10.85 -16.55
CA PRO A 1087 21.47 11.12 -15.50
C PRO A 1087 22.39 12.29 -15.89
N ALA A 1088 22.85 13.02 -14.88
CA ALA A 1088 23.89 14.02 -15.01
C ALA A 1088 24.85 13.99 -13.82
N LEU A 1089 26.10 14.32 -14.09
CA LEU A 1089 27.10 14.65 -13.09
C LEU A 1089 27.15 16.16 -12.94
N SER A 1090 27.17 16.66 -11.71
CA SER A 1090 27.13 18.11 -11.46
C SER A 1090 27.79 18.47 -10.14
N CYS A 1091 28.42 19.64 -10.06
CA CYS A 1091 28.77 20.24 -8.77
C CYS A 1091 27.66 21.19 -8.26
N ASP A 1092 26.67 21.46 -9.10
CA ASP A 1092 25.45 22.19 -8.76
C ASP A 1092 24.31 21.20 -8.45
N PRO A 1093 23.89 21.03 -7.18
CA PRO A 1093 22.76 20.18 -6.82
C PRO A 1093 21.40 20.74 -7.28
N TYR A 1094 21.33 21.99 -7.76
CA TYR A 1094 20.14 22.62 -8.31
C TYR A 1094 20.04 22.49 -9.85
N LEU A 1095 20.87 21.68 -10.49
CA LEU A 1095 20.95 21.59 -11.95
C LEU A 1095 19.58 21.42 -12.63
N PHE A 1096 18.75 20.53 -12.08
CA PHE A 1096 17.39 20.27 -12.60
C PHE A 1096 16.30 20.97 -11.80
N VAL A 1097 16.64 21.74 -10.77
CA VAL A 1097 15.65 22.53 -10.03
C VAL A 1097 15.21 23.69 -10.92
N PRO A 1098 13.91 23.91 -11.14
CA PRO A 1098 13.43 25.00 -11.97
C PRO A 1098 13.87 26.37 -11.44
N GLN A 1099 14.38 27.20 -12.36
CA GLN A 1099 15.05 28.47 -12.07
C GLN A 1099 14.40 29.61 -12.85
N GLU A 1100 14.14 30.73 -12.18
CA GLU A 1100 13.60 31.94 -12.80
C GLU A 1100 14.48 33.15 -12.45
N PRO A 1101 15.07 33.87 -13.42
CA PRO A 1101 15.76 35.14 -13.14
C PRO A 1101 14.79 36.17 -12.55
N LEU A 1102 15.17 36.81 -11.45
CA LEU A 1102 14.34 37.82 -10.77
C LEU A 1102 14.93 39.22 -10.96
N ASP A 1103 14.08 40.18 -11.34
CA ASP A 1103 14.44 41.59 -11.42
C ASP A 1103 14.12 42.30 -10.09
N LEU A 1104 15.01 42.14 -9.11
CA LEU A 1104 14.84 42.73 -7.77
C LEU A 1104 15.43 44.16 -7.74
N PRO A 1105 14.62 45.21 -7.48
CA PRO A 1105 15.04 46.60 -7.65
C PRO A 1105 15.85 47.14 -6.45
N VAL A 1106 16.94 46.45 -6.08
CA VAL A 1106 17.87 46.90 -5.03
C VAL A 1106 18.75 48.03 -5.58
N PRO A 1107 18.90 49.20 -4.90
CA PRO A 1107 19.66 50.33 -5.42
C PRO A 1107 21.11 49.98 -5.78
N GLY A 1108 21.62 50.51 -6.90
CA GLY A 1108 22.99 50.23 -7.39
C GLY A 1108 24.14 50.68 -6.46
N ASN A 1109 23.85 51.54 -5.49
CA ASN A 1109 24.79 51.96 -4.45
C ASN A 1109 24.67 51.13 -3.15
N HIS A 1110 23.76 50.16 -3.09
CA HIS A 1110 23.60 49.30 -1.93
C HIS A 1110 24.77 48.29 -1.83
N PRO A 1111 25.33 48.03 -0.63
CA PRO A 1111 26.48 47.12 -0.48
C PRO A 1111 26.24 45.68 -0.98
N ASP A 1112 24.99 45.23 -0.93
CA ASP A 1112 24.58 43.91 -1.38
C ASP A 1112 23.89 43.92 -2.77
N HIS A 1113 23.98 45.02 -3.54
CA HIS A 1113 23.32 45.15 -4.85
C HIS A 1113 23.59 43.94 -5.77
N ASP A 1114 24.85 43.55 -5.95
CA ASP A 1114 25.25 42.47 -6.86
C ASP A 1114 24.65 41.10 -6.47
N TYR A 1115 24.39 40.88 -5.18
CA TYR A 1115 23.76 39.64 -4.71
C TYR A 1115 22.29 39.56 -5.13
N TYR A 1116 21.55 40.67 -4.99
CA TYR A 1116 20.11 40.70 -5.25
C TYR A 1116 19.76 41.03 -6.71
N SER A 1117 20.57 41.83 -7.42
CA SER A 1117 20.33 42.18 -8.83
C SER A 1117 20.54 41.02 -9.80
N GLN A 1118 21.14 39.93 -9.31
CA GLN A 1118 21.38 38.70 -10.05
C GLN A 1118 20.65 37.51 -9.41
N ALA A 1119 19.59 37.78 -8.64
CA ALA A 1119 18.82 36.76 -7.95
C ALA A 1119 18.12 35.83 -8.93
N ILE A 1120 18.08 34.56 -8.56
CA ILE A 1120 17.35 33.50 -9.26
C ILE A 1120 16.38 32.92 -8.25
N GLY A 1121 15.11 32.82 -8.61
CA GLY A 1121 14.11 32.10 -7.86
C GLY A 1121 14.20 30.60 -8.14
N TYR A 1122 14.36 29.81 -7.07
CA TYR A 1122 14.42 28.35 -7.11
C TYR A 1122 13.08 27.76 -6.64
N ARG A 1123 12.52 26.83 -7.42
CA ARG A 1123 11.23 26.17 -7.16
C ARG A 1123 11.41 24.69 -6.80
N MET A 1124 11.71 24.41 -5.54
CA MET A 1124 11.88 23.07 -4.99
C MET A 1124 10.54 22.36 -4.71
N ASP A 1125 9.42 23.06 -4.86
CA ASP A 1125 8.07 22.51 -4.83
C ASP A 1125 7.75 21.65 -6.07
N GLU A 1126 8.52 21.82 -7.16
CA GLU A 1126 8.41 21.02 -8.38
C GLU A 1126 9.37 19.79 -8.36
N HIS A 1127 8.96 18.67 -8.97
CA HIS A 1127 9.67 17.38 -8.92
C HIS A 1127 10.56 17.15 -10.15
N HIS A 1128 11.57 17.98 -10.38
CA HIS A 1128 12.42 17.86 -11.58
C HIS A 1128 13.79 17.22 -11.30
N SER A 1129 14.19 17.06 -10.03
CA SER A 1129 15.50 16.52 -9.68
C SER A 1129 15.42 15.36 -8.69
N GLU A 1130 16.17 14.31 -8.98
CA GLU A 1130 16.52 13.25 -8.04
C GLU A 1130 18.02 13.30 -7.72
N TRP A 1131 18.36 13.40 -6.43
CA TRP A 1131 19.74 13.36 -5.94
C TRP A 1131 20.11 11.93 -5.59
N LEU A 1132 20.89 11.27 -6.46
CA LEU A 1132 21.20 9.85 -6.33
C LEU A 1132 22.40 9.58 -5.42
N GLY A 1133 23.29 10.56 -5.22
CA GLY A 1133 24.42 10.47 -4.31
C GLY A 1133 25.58 11.39 -4.69
N ILE A 1134 26.71 11.22 -4.01
CA ILE A 1134 27.99 11.87 -4.34
C ILE A 1134 28.90 10.82 -4.96
N VAL A 1135 29.51 11.13 -6.09
CA VAL A 1135 30.50 10.28 -6.77
C VAL A 1135 31.90 10.44 -6.14
N GLY A 1136 32.20 11.64 -5.65
CA GLY A 1136 33.42 11.98 -4.92
C GLY A 1136 33.64 13.49 -4.90
N PHE A 1137 34.82 13.91 -4.45
CA PHE A 1137 35.24 15.31 -4.45
C PHE A 1137 36.36 15.53 -5.47
N ALA A 1138 36.19 16.52 -6.36
CA ALA A 1138 37.15 16.84 -7.41
C ALA A 1138 37.65 18.29 -7.29
N ARG A 1139 38.85 18.57 -7.82
CA ARG A 1139 39.49 19.88 -7.67
C ARG A 1139 38.77 20.95 -8.48
N ALA A 1140 38.46 22.08 -7.85
CA ALA A 1140 37.87 23.24 -8.52
C ALA A 1140 38.88 24.04 -9.35
N THR A 1141 40.16 24.02 -8.94
CA THR A 1141 41.25 24.76 -9.57
C THR A 1141 42.29 23.82 -10.18
N PRO A 1142 42.97 24.22 -11.27
CA PRO A 1142 44.01 23.40 -11.89
C PRO A 1142 45.15 23.12 -10.90
N PRO A 1143 45.53 21.86 -10.66
CA PRO A 1143 46.70 21.54 -9.86
C PRO A 1143 48.00 21.81 -10.64
N ASN A 1144 49.09 22.04 -9.91
CA ASN A 1144 50.44 22.19 -10.49
C ASN A 1144 51.08 20.85 -10.90
N GLU A 1145 50.37 19.73 -10.72
CA GLU A 1145 50.81 18.36 -10.97
C GLU A 1145 50.47 17.91 -12.40
N GLN A 1146 51.32 17.07 -13.01
CA GLN A 1146 51.04 16.48 -14.32
C GLN A 1146 49.95 15.38 -14.22
N GLY A 1147 49.17 15.19 -15.28
CA GLY A 1147 48.17 14.10 -15.38
C GLY A 1147 46.72 14.47 -15.06
N TYR A 1148 46.43 15.74 -14.75
CA TYR A 1148 45.04 16.20 -14.55
C TYR A 1148 44.43 16.73 -15.84
N VAL A 1149 43.18 16.33 -16.09
CA VAL A 1149 42.36 16.79 -17.21
C VAL A 1149 41.07 17.41 -16.69
N ARG A 1150 40.44 18.23 -17.54
CA ARG A 1150 39.11 18.79 -17.25
C ARG A 1150 38.05 17.73 -17.45
N LEU A 1151 37.14 17.60 -16.50
CA LEU A 1151 36.05 16.62 -16.54
C LEU A 1151 35.17 16.83 -17.78
N SER A 1152 34.93 18.07 -18.19
CA SER A 1152 34.20 18.41 -19.42
C SER A 1152 34.83 17.90 -20.71
N THR A 1153 36.14 17.59 -20.71
CA THR A 1153 36.84 17.01 -21.87
C THR A 1153 36.61 15.50 -21.99
N LEU A 1154 36.24 14.85 -20.88
CA LEU A 1154 35.92 13.41 -20.84
C LEU A 1154 34.43 13.18 -21.11
N LEU A 1155 33.56 13.97 -20.48
CA LEU A 1155 32.11 13.76 -20.44
C LEU A 1155 31.36 14.49 -21.56
N LYS A 1156 30.27 13.88 -22.03
CA LYS A 1156 29.36 14.52 -23.00
C LYS A 1156 28.71 15.77 -22.38
N PRO A 1157 28.46 16.84 -23.17
CA PRO A 1157 27.80 18.06 -22.67
C PRO A 1157 26.46 17.82 -21.98
N GLU A 1158 25.68 16.85 -22.45
CA GLU A 1158 24.39 16.49 -21.87
C GLU A 1158 24.48 15.74 -20.53
N VAL A 1159 25.64 15.14 -20.23
CA VAL A 1159 25.90 14.41 -18.97
C VAL A 1159 26.59 15.31 -17.94
N PHE A 1160 27.45 16.22 -18.40
CA PHE A 1160 28.11 17.23 -17.57
C PHE A 1160 27.97 18.59 -18.24
N PRO A 1161 26.80 19.24 -18.10
CA PRO A 1161 26.57 20.55 -18.67
C PRO A 1161 27.49 21.57 -18.01
N LEU A 1162 28.06 22.49 -18.79
CA LEU A 1162 28.83 23.63 -18.29
C LEU A 1162 28.04 24.93 -18.32
N GLU A 1163 26.76 24.86 -18.70
CA GLU A 1163 25.86 26.00 -18.70
C GLU A 1163 25.29 26.18 -17.29
N GLY A 1164 25.36 27.40 -16.77
CA GLY A 1164 24.87 27.72 -15.43
C GLY A 1164 25.93 28.44 -14.60
N ARG A 1165 25.48 29.40 -13.79
CA ARG A 1165 26.35 30.26 -12.98
C ARG A 1165 27.21 29.47 -11.98
N TYR A 1166 26.60 28.48 -11.32
CA TYR A 1166 27.20 27.75 -10.20
C TYR A 1166 27.81 26.41 -10.58
N GLN A 1167 27.78 26.08 -11.87
CA GLN A 1167 28.38 24.89 -12.41
C GLN A 1167 29.82 25.20 -12.82
N GLN A 1168 30.76 24.45 -12.27
CA GLN A 1168 32.19 24.65 -12.48
C GLN A 1168 32.81 23.40 -13.10
N ASP A 1169 33.68 23.59 -14.09
CA ASP A 1169 34.47 22.49 -14.62
C ASP A 1169 35.51 22.01 -13.58
N LEU A 1170 35.59 20.70 -13.37
CA LEU A 1170 36.42 20.09 -12.33
C LEU A 1170 37.64 19.42 -12.94
N TRP A 1171 38.72 19.32 -12.17
CA TRP A 1171 39.96 18.67 -12.57
C TRP A 1171 40.08 17.30 -11.91
N VAL A 1172 40.27 16.27 -12.74
CA VAL A 1172 40.40 14.87 -12.32
C VAL A 1172 41.63 14.23 -12.97
N ARG A 1173 42.20 13.19 -12.34
CA ARG A 1173 43.25 12.36 -12.95
C ARG A 1173 42.61 11.13 -13.59
N VAL A 1174 43.12 10.70 -14.73
CA VAL A 1174 42.69 9.45 -15.41
C VAL A 1174 43.66 8.35 -15.01
N ALA A 1175 43.14 7.23 -14.47
CA ALA A 1175 43.98 6.18 -13.86
C ALA A 1175 44.80 5.34 -14.88
N ASP A 1176 44.45 5.39 -16.18
CA ASP A 1176 44.95 4.47 -17.22
C ASP A 1176 45.56 5.15 -18.48
N GLU A 1177 46.03 6.41 -18.44
CA GLU A 1177 46.86 6.92 -19.55
C GLU A 1177 48.35 6.54 -19.37
N PRO A 1178 49.03 6.02 -20.41
CA PRO A 1178 50.43 5.57 -20.35
C PRO A 1178 51.47 6.69 -20.15
#